data_AF-A0A0W4ZB52-F1
#
_entry.id   AF-A0A0W4ZB52-F1
#
_cell.length_a   1.000
_cell.length_b   1.000
_cell.length_c   1.000
_cell.angle_alpha   90.00
_cell.angle_beta   90.00
_cell.angle_gamma   90.00
#
_symmetry.space_group_name_H-M   'P 1'
#
loop_
_entity.id
_entity.type
_entity.pdbx_description
1 polymer ?
#
loop_
_entity_poly.entity_id
_entity_poly.type
_entity_poly.pdbx_seq_one_letter_code
_entity_poly.pdbx_strand_id
1 'polypeptide(L)'
;MPKNTFNINPRKKPDASQLQNASSHINKEVLSSLTVQQSPETKINVLNKVYLNSSQLKRAGLSTGDLVLVENEKLSTSYSFGMAWMHSGTGADEVKLSEDLRKKGKILLGQQVSVRKYPLPLVKAQIIGIETLDLESEDNMLNKMMNFLVKIRYVSIGSEYEYEYQGKPIIVKIKMANEINELTDRMKTMELGDKSVYQEVFLITKDTKVVLSWNIKDNPSFKITFESIGGLKHQIELLKDYVELPLLKPEYFEIFGISPPKGVLLYGPPGTGKTMLLRAIASETKAYVELVNGPSVIGKYLGETEANLCKIFENAKKNQPSIVFIDEIDAIAPKRGEDTVERRIVATLLTLMDGMNSSGQIVVVGATNRPNTLDEALRRPGRFEKEIEIGVPDVDARLEILNLHFNKMPHDLDEDDIKRLAKRTHGYVGADLTSLCREASILAIKRGIAKDIPEKDFTISKYDLEIALKNVRQSAMREIFLETPHVRWSDIGGQQIIKQKLREAIEWPLTHPETFTRLGINPPKGILLYGPPGCSKTLIAKAAATEAGVNFFAIKGPEVFNKYVGESERAIREIFRKARLASPSIIFFDEIDALSINRGMGEETNDRVLSALLNELDGIENLVNVTVLAATNRPDVIDNALLRPGRFDKILYVGLPDLEARKDIFRIKFRTMNVANDVDIEDLSEKTDGCSGAEIVALCQDAGINAMHDNINAINIEKKHFDKALMDLVKHTTLEMIDFYKSFNYGHFIKHT
;
A
#
# COMPACT_ATOMS: atom_id res chain seq x y z
N MET A 1 -21.85 -68.09 -31.61
CA MET A 1 -21.10 -67.57 -32.77
C MET A 1 -20.71 -66.12 -32.48
N PRO A 2 -19.49 -65.69 -32.79
CA PRO A 2 -18.42 -65.75 -31.78
C PRO A 2 -17.55 -64.47 -31.60
N LYS A 3 -16.89 -64.40 -30.42
CA LYS A 3 -15.46 -64.08 -30.13
C LYS A 3 -14.94 -62.66 -30.51
N ASN A 4 -14.34 -61.86 -29.61
CA ASN A 4 -13.17 -62.18 -28.79
C ASN A 4 -13.14 -61.41 -27.46
N THR A 5 -13.15 -62.16 -26.37
CA THR A 5 -12.65 -61.83 -25.02
C THR A 5 -11.14 -62.04 -24.95
N PHE A 6 -10.39 -61.12 -24.32
CA PHE A 6 -9.13 -61.43 -23.58
C PHE A 6 -8.90 -60.28 -22.58
N ASN A 7 -9.35 -60.39 -21.33
CA ASN A 7 -8.60 -60.97 -20.20
C ASN A 7 -7.09 -60.68 -20.26
N ILE A 8 -6.69 -59.53 -19.71
CA ILE A 8 -5.29 -59.22 -19.41
C ILE A 8 -4.97 -59.91 -18.08
N ASN A 9 -4.43 -61.12 -18.19
CA ASN A 9 -3.71 -61.78 -17.11
C ASN A 9 -2.46 -60.96 -16.75
N PRO A 10 -2.05 -60.93 -15.47
CA PRO A 10 -0.81 -60.29 -15.04
C PRO A 10 0.36 -61.13 -15.60
N ARG A 11 1.05 -60.62 -16.61
CA ARG A 11 2.23 -61.28 -17.17
C ARG A 11 3.37 -61.23 -16.15
N LYS A 12 3.52 -62.38 -15.49
CA LYS A 12 4.78 -63.06 -15.14
C LYS A 12 6.05 -62.25 -15.44
N LYS A 13 6.81 -61.99 -14.36
CA LYS A 13 8.25 -61.73 -14.40
C LYS A 13 8.93 -62.71 -15.38
N PRO A 14 9.73 -62.25 -16.33
CA PRO A 14 10.72 -63.09 -16.98
C PRO A 14 11.89 -63.32 -16.01
N ASP A 15 12.29 -64.58 -15.91
CA ASP A 15 13.31 -65.11 -15.02
C ASP A 15 14.70 -64.47 -15.21
N ALA A 16 15.43 -64.37 -14.10
CA ALA A 16 16.78 -63.82 -13.94
C ALA A 16 17.90 -64.63 -14.63
N SER A 17 17.57 -65.52 -15.57
CA SER A 17 18.49 -66.46 -16.23
C SER A 17 18.73 -66.18 -17.73
N GLN A 18 18.19 -65.09 -18.28
CA GLN A 18 18.49 -64.65 -19.66
C GLN A 18 19.30 -63.34 -19.76
N LEU A 19 19.62 -62.70 -18.63
CA LEU A 19 20.54 -61.55 -18.58
C LEU A 19 22.02 -61.96 -18.50
N GLN A 20 22.33 -63.25 -18.32
CA GLN A 20 23.71 -63.74 -18.20
C GLN A 20 24.37 -64.15 -19.54
N ASN A 21 23.64 -64.10 -20.67
CA ASN A 21 24.18 -64.49 -21.98
C ASN A 21 24.33 -63.33 -22.98
N ALA A 22 24.21 -62.08 -22.53
CA ALA A 22 24.59 -60.89 -23.32
C ALA A 22 25.88 -60.22 -22.81
N SER A 23 26.51 -60.81 -21.79
CA SER A 23 27.74 -60.34 -21.15
C SER A 23 28.99 -61.05 -21.70
N SER A 24 29.13 -61.14 -23.03
CA SER A 24 30.34 -61.73 -23.62
C SER A 24 30.85 -61.09 -24.92
N HIS A 25 30.36 -59.90 -25.32
CA HIS A 25 30.97 -59.12 -26.41
C HIS A 25 30.82 -57.59 -26.23
N ILE A 26 31.32 -57.02 -25.12
CA ILE A 26 31.54 -55.57 -24.99
C ILE A 26 32.92 -55.33 -24.36
N ASN A 27 33.97 -55.59 -25.14
CA ASN A 27 35.28 -54.95 -24.92
C ASN A 27 35.61 -54.22 -26.21
N LYS A 28 35.22 -52.93 -26.26
CA LYS A 28 35.74 -51.96 -27.24
C LYS A 28 36.26 -50.77 -26.45
N GLU A 29 37.53 -50.48 -26.68
CA GLU A 29 38.42 -49.70 -25.83
C GLU A 29 37.93 -48.25 -25.63
N VAL A 30 37.93 -47.81 -24.37
CA VAL A 30 37.78 -46.41 -23.99
C VAL A 30 39.00 -45.65 -24.48
N LEU A 31 38.81 -44.51 -25.16
CA LEU A 31 39.92 -43.59 -25.41
C LEU A 31 40.18 -42.82 -24.11
N SER A 32 41.22 -43.20 -23.38
CA SER A 32 41.64 -42.54 -22.14
C SER A 32 42.73 -41.49 -22.40
N SER A 33 42.75 -40.46 -21.55
CA SER A 33 43.82 -39.46 -21.44
C SER A 33 44.08 -38.58 -22.68
N LEU A 34 43.02 -38.15 -23.38
CA LEU A 34 43.13 -37.20 -24.49
C LEU A 34 43.21 -35.75 -24.00
N THR A 35 44.12 -34.96 -24.55
CA THR A 35 44.32 -33.55 -24.15
C THR A 35 43.35 -32.63 -24.88
N VAL A 36 42.60 -31.82 -24.12
CA VAL A 36 41.59 -30.92 -24.69
C VAL A 36 42.22 -29.67 -25.30
N GLN A 37 41.96 -29.45 -26.58
CA GLN A 37 42.27 -28.24 -27.31
C GLN A 37 41.01 -27.51 -27.79
N GLN A 38 41.15 -26.23 -28.14
CA GLN A 38 40.07 -25.44 -28.69
C GLN A 38 39.81 -25.79 -30.16
N SER A 39 38.54 -25.85 -30.56
CA SER A 39 38.16 -26.03 -31.96
C SER A 39 38.59 -24.84 -32.84
N PRO A 40 39.03 -25.08 -34.09
CA PRO A 40 39.56 -24.03 -34.97
C PRO A 40 38.50 -23.16 -35.67
N GLU A 41 37.21 -23.47 -35.56
CA GLU A 41 36.13 -22.73 -36.25
C GLU A 41 35.18 -22.03 -35.25
N THR A 42 34.91 -20.74 -35.48
CA THR A 42 34.15 -19.82 -34.59
C THR A 42 32.77 -19.44 -35.13
N LYS A 43 32.08 -20.29 -35.92
CA LYS A 43 30.71 -20.00 -36.37
C LYS A 43 29.73 -21.15 -36.12
N ILE A 44 28.46 -20.76 -35.97
CA ILE A 44 27.20 -21.46 -35.60
C ILE A 44 27.02 -22.91 -36.11
N ASN A 45 27.80 -23.39 -37.09
CA ASN A 45 27.77 -24.77 -37.62
C ASN A 45 28.55 -25.82 -36.80
N VAL A 46 29.11 -25.42 -35.65
CA VAL A 46 30.04 -26.24 -34.81
C VAL A 46 29.37 -26.78 -33.53
N LEU A 47 28.11 -26.42 -33.27
CA LEU A 47 27.40 -26.82 -32.04
C LEU A 47 27.42 -28.33 -31.84
N ASN A 48 27.88 -28.75 -30.66
CA ASN A 48 28.00 -30.12 -30.17
C ASN A 48 28.91 -31.09 -30.96
N LYS A 49 29.88 -30.63 -31.78
CA LYS A 49 30.85 -31.54 -32.42
C LYS A 49 32.10 -31.78 -31.56
N VAL A 50 32.51 -33.04 -31.45
CA VAL A 50 33.76 -33.50 -30.85
C VAL A 50 34.67 -33.95 -31.98
N TYR A 51 35.74 -33.20 -32.23
CA TYR A 51 36.64 -33.51 -33.33
C TYR A 51 37.70 -34.52 -32.90
N LEU A 52 37.75 -35.63 -33.63
CA LEU A 52 38.66 -36.76 -33.42
C LEU A 52 39.45 -37.04 -34.70
N ASN A 53 40.63 -37.62 -34.54
CA ASN A 53 41.43 -38.12 -35.64
C ASN A 53 40.86 -39.45 -36.18
N SER A 54 41.14 -39.75 -37.45
CA SER A 54 40.75 -40.99 -38.13
C SER A 54 41.25 -42.26 -37.44
N SER A 55 42.41 -42.20 -36.78
CA SER A 55 42.99 -43.29 -35.97
C SER A 55 42.25 -43.50 -34.64
N GLN A 56 41.85 -42.41 -33.97
CA GLN A 56 41.06 -42.44 -32.72
C GLN A 56 39.65 -42.99 -32.96
N LEU A 57 38.99 -42.56 -34.05
CA LEU A 57 37.67 -43.07 -34.45
C LEU A 57 37.69 -44.59 -34.70
N LYS A 58 38.72 -45.08 -35.40
CA LYS A 58 38.90 -46.52 -35.65
C LYS A 58 39.18 -47.30 -34.36
N ARG A 59 40.00 -46.77 -33.45
CA ARG A 59 40.29 -47.39 -32.14
C ARG A 59 39.05 -47.50 -31.26
N ALA A 60 38.25 -46.44 -31.19
CA ALA A 60 37.02 -46.41 -30.40
C ALA A 60 35.83 -47.14 -31.06
N GLY A 61 35.98 -47.60 -32.31
CA GLY A 61 34.88 -48.19 -33.09
C GLY A 61 33.73 -47.21 -33.36
N LEU A 62 34.05 -45.92 -33.47
CA LEU A 62 33.11 -44.82 -33.71
C LEU A 62 33.08 -44.45 -35.19
N SER A 63 31.89 -44.19 -35.72
CA SER A 63 31.73 -43.54 -37.03
C SER A 63 31.46 -42.05 -36.90
N THR A 64 31.77 -41.28 -37.94
CA THR A 64 31.41 -39.86 -38.00
C THR A 64 29.90 -39.69 -37.84
N GLY A 65 29.46 -38.92 -36.84
CA GLY A 65 28.05 -38.72 -36.49
C GLY A 65 27.53 -39.56 -35.32
N ASP A 66 28.33 -40.49 -34.79
CA ASP A 66 27.99 -41.23 -33.56
C ASP A 66 27.99 -40.29 -32.34
N LEU A 67 27.07 -40.53 -31.40
CA LEU A 67 27.01 -39.80 -30.14
C LEU A 67 28.08 -40.32 -29.18
N VAL A 68 28.92 -39.41 -28.71
CA VAL A 68 29.99 -39.67 -27.75
C VAL A 68 29.77 -38.92 -26.45
N LEU A 69 30.16 -39.59 -25.37
CA LEU A 69 30.25 -39.05 -24.03
C LEU A 69 31.71 -38.66 -23.77
N VAL A 70 31.93 -37.44 -23.32
CA VAL A 70 33.24 -36.93 -22.90
C VAL A 70 33.21 -36.74 -21.39
N GLU A 71 33.99 -37.54 -20.67
CA GLU A 71 34.10 -37.49 -19.20
C GLU A 71 35.45 -36.89 -18.80
N ASN A 72 35.45 -36.03 -17.78
CA ASN A 72 36.68 -35.54 -17.19
C ASN A 72 37.28 -36.61 -16.26
N GLU A 73 38.54 -36.99 -16.46
CA GLU A 73 39.18 -38.03 -15.65
C GLU A 73 39.38 -37.60 -14.17
N LYS A 74 39.41 -36.29 -13.88
CA LYS A 74 39.59 -35.76 -12.51
C LYS A 74 38.29 -35.53 -11.74
N LEU A 75 37.17 -35.34 -12.44
CA LEU A 75 35.86 -35.02 -11.87
C LEU A 75 34.84 -35.99 -12.46
N SER A 76 34.64 -37.11 -11.78
CA SER A 76 33.75 -38.21 -12.19
C SER A 76 32.27 -37.84 -12.32
N THR A 77 31.87 -36.63 -11.93
CA THR A 77 30.50 -36.11 -12.01
C THR A 77 30.26 -35.16 -13.19
N SER A 78 31.29 -34.80 -13.95
CA SER A 78 31.19 -33.82 -15.04
C SER A 78 31.38 -34.50 -16.40
N TYR A 79 30.30 -34.58 -17.16
CA TYR A 79 30.30 -35.15 -18.52
C TYR A 79 29.69 -34.17 -19.52
N SER A 80 30.11 -34.26 -20.79
CA SER A 80 29.48 -33.55 -21.91
C SER A 80 29.16 -34.51 -23.05
N PHE A 81 28.11 -34.22 -23.82
CA PHE A 81 27.68 -35.02 -24.96
C PHE A 81 27.98 -34.30 -26.26
N GLY A 82 28.55 -35.00 -27.23
CA GLY A 82 28.73 -34.44 -28.56
C GLY A 82 28.76 -35.49 -29.67
N MET A 83 28.78 -35.03 -30.90
CA MET A 83 28.87 -35.86 -32.10
C MET A 83 30.33 -36.03 -32.51
N ALA A 84 30.78 -37.26 -32.67
CA ALA A 84 32.11 -37.54 -33.19
C ALA A 84 32.24 -37.05 -34.63
N TRP A 85 33.19 -36.16 -34.91
CA TRP A 85 33.47 -35.64 -36.25
C TRP A 85 34.93 -35.82 -36.59
N MET A 86 35.24 -36.22 -37.82
CA MET A 86 36.62 -36.43 -38.24
C MET A 86 37.28 -35.10 -38.62
N HIS A 87 38.46 -34.82 -38.06
CA HIS A 87 39.28 -33.68 -38.45
C HIS A 87 40.75 -34.08 -38.58
N SER A 88 41.31 -33.87 -39.77
CA SER A 88 42.69 -34.25 -40.14
C SER A 88 43.78 -33.43 -39.46
N GLY A 89 43.46 -32.25 -38.93
CA GLY A 89 44.40 -31.37 -38.22
C GLY A 89 44.50 -31.59 -36.70
N THR A 90 44.16 -32.77 -36.20
CA THR A 90 44.13 -33.10 -34.76
C THR A 90 45.24 -34.11 -34.42
N GLY A 91 46.06 -33.85 -33.40
CA GLY A 91 47.09 -34.79 -32.94
C GLY A 91 46.51 -36.14 -32.50
N ALA A 92 47.33 -37.18 -32.46
CA ALA A 92 46.90 -38.54 -32.10
C ALA A 92 46.37 -38.65 -30.66
N ASP A 93 46.79 -37.76 -29.77
CA ASP A 93 46.42 -37.71 -28.33
C ASP A 93 45.63 -36.43 -27.97
N GLU A 94 45.09 -35.73 -28.97
CA GLU A 94 44.36 -34.48 -28.79
C GLU A 94 42.88 -34.64 -29.15
N VAL A 95 42.01 -33.93 -28.43
CA VAL A 95 40.59 -33.77 -28.74
C VAL A 95 40.27 -32.30 -28.82
N LYS A 96 39.63 -31.88 -29.91
CA LYS A 96 39.15 -30.49 -30.03
C LYS A 96 37.68 -30.41 -29.66
N LEU A 97 37.37 -29.62 -28.63
CA LEU A 97 36.01 -29.39 -28.13
C LEU A 97 35.58 -27.94 -28.42
N SER A 98 34.28 -27.74 -28.68
CA SER A 98 33.69 -26.41 -28.74
C SER A 98 33.63 -25.74 -27.36
N GLU A 99 33.47 -24.42 -27.32
CA GLU A 99 33.34 -23.68 -26.06
C GLU A 99 32.09 -24.10 -25.27
N ASP A 100 30.97 -24.35 -25.92
CA ASP A 100 29.74 -24.79 -25.27
C ASP A 100 29.87 -26.15 -24.60
N LEU A 101 30.56 -27.11 -25.24
CA LEU A 101 30.83 -28.42 -24.66
C LEU A 101 31.77 -28.32 -23.46
N ARG A 102 32.76 -27.42 -23.50
CA ARG A 102 33.66 -27.14 -22.38
C ARG A 102 32.92 -26.54 -21.19
N LYS A 103 32.03 -25.57 -21.43
CA LYS A 103 31.17 -24.97 -20.39
C LYS A 103 30.24 -26.02 -19.77
N LYS A 104 29.57 -26.84 -20.58
CA LYS A 104 28.67 -27.92 -20.11
C LYS A 104 29.40 -28.97 -19.26
N GLY A 105 30.59 -29.39 -19.70
CA GLY A 105 31.39 -30.39 -18.98
C GLY A 105 32.30 -29.82 -17.87
N LYS A 106 32.33 -28.51 -17.65
CA LYS A 106 33.34 -27.83 -16.78
C LYS A 106 34.79 -28.26 -17.09
N ILE A 107 35.12 -28.43 -18.38
CA ILE A 107 36.41 -28.93 -18.84
C ILE A 107 37.29 -27.75 -19.28
N LEU A 108 38.46 -27.59 -18.65
CA LEU A 108 39.43 -26.56 -19.02
C LEU A 108 40.33 -27.03 -20.17
N LEU A 109 40.90 -26.09 -20.93
CA LEU A 109 41.90 -26.40 -21.95
C LEU A 109 43.14 -27.06 -21.32
N GLY A 110 43.70 -28.06 -22.00
CA GLY A 110 44.86 -28.83 -21.51
C GLY A 110 44.53 -29.91 -20.48
N GLN A 111 43.28 -30.08 -20.07
CA GLN A 111 42.88 -31.21 -19.21
C GLN A 111 42.76 -32.51 -20.01
N GLN A 112 42.94 -33.63 -19.32
CA GLN A 112 42.74 -34.97 -19.86
C GLN A 112 41.28 -35.39 -19.76
N VAL A 113 40.73 -35.88 -20.87
CA VAL A 113 39.36 -36.38 -20.97
C VAL A 113 39.35 -37.79 -21.52
N SER A 114 38.33 -38.56 -21.11
CA SER A 114 38.03 -39.85 -21.70
C SER A 114 36.80 -39.74 -22.61
N VAL A 115 36.85 -40.37 -23.78
CA VAL A 115 35.75 -40.36 -24.76
C VAL A 115 35.21 -41.76 -24.94
N ARG A 116 33.90 -41.93 -24.77
CA ARG A 116 33.19 -43.21 -24.85
C ARG A 116 31.96 -43.11 -25.76
N LYS A 117 31.55 -44.22 -26.36
CA LYS A 117 30.26 -44.30 -27.07
C LYS A 117 29.12 -44.25 -26.05
N TYR A 118 28.08 -43.47 -26.33
CA TYR A 118 26.93 -43.40 -25.43
C TYR A 118 26.22 -44.77 -25.34
N PRO A 119 25.99 -45.32 -24.13
CA PRO A 119 25.55 -46.72 -23.97
C PRO A 119 24.04 -46.94 -24.09
N LEU A 120 23.21 -45.89 -23.98
CA LEU A 120 21.75 -46.01 -23.96
C LEU A 120 21.12 -45.80 -25.35
N PRO A 121 20.00 -46.49 -25.67
CA PRO A 121 19.26 -46.28 -26.90
C PRO A 121 18.59 -44.90 -26.91
N LEU A 122 18.64 -44.22 -28.06
CA LEU A 122 18.14 -42.85 -28.22
C LEU A 122 16.62 -42.81 -28.39
N VAL A 123 15.94 -41.96 -27.60
CA VAL A 123 14.50 -41.73 -27.68
C VAL A 123 14.22 -40.54 -28.60
N LYS A 124 13.26 -40.67 -29.52
CA LYS A 124 12.83 -39.55 -30.39
C LYS A 124 11.98 -38.57 -29.59
N ALA A 125 12.27 -37.28 -29.71
CA ALA A 125 11.40 -36.24 -29.19
C ALA A 125 10.17 -36.06 -30.13
N GLN A 126 8.99 -36.00 -29.54
CA GLN A 126 7.71 -35.65 -30.17
C GLN A 126 7.34 -34.21 -29.85
N ILE A 127 7.58 -33.76 -28.61
CA ILE A 127 7.31 -32.40 -28.13
C ILE A 127 8.52 -31.89 -27.37
N ILE A 128 8.97 -30.66 -27.62
CA ILE A 128 10.06 -30.00 -26.86
C ILE A 128 9.57 -28.66 -26.32
N GLY A 129 9.70 -28.48 -25.00
CA GLY A 129 9.42 -27.24 -24.28
C GLY A 129 10.66 -26.36 -24.19
N ILE A 130 10.59 -25.15 -24.73
CA ILE A 130 11.68 -24.18 -24.74
C ILE A 130 11.33 -22.94 -23.93
N GLU A 131 12.30 -22.44 -23.17
CA GLU A 131 12.29 -21.16 -22.48
C GLU A 131 13.24 -20.17 -23.18
N THR A 132 12.71 -19.03 -23.60
CA THR A 132 13.47 -17.89 -24.14
C THR A 132 13.25 -16.67 -23.26
N LEU A 133 14.33 -16.01 -22.84
CA LEU A 133 14.27 -14.99 -21.79
C LEU A 133 13.61 -13.67 -22.21
N ASP A 134 13.48 -13.39 -23.50
CA ASP A 134 12.84 -12.17 -23.99
C ASP A 134 12.27 -12.43 -25.37
N LEU A 135 11.09 -11.85 -25.64
CA LEU A 135 10.47 -11.50 -26.93
C LEU A 135 9.11 -12.14 -27.21
N GLU A 136 8.21 -11.27 -27.69
CA GLU A 136 6.85 -11.56 -28.12
C GLU A 136 6.83 -12.52 -29.33
N SER A 137 5.83 -13.39 -29.33
CA SER A 137 5.64 -14.51 -30.23
C SER A 137 5.43 -14.09 -31.70
N GLU A 138 6.47 -14.22 -32.52
CA GLU A 138 6.34 -14.35 -33.98
C GLU A 138 6.47 -15.83 -34.40
N ASP A 139 5.46 -16.39 -35.05
CA ASP A 139 5.46 -17.78 -35.58
C ASP A 139 6.64 -18.06 -36.53
N ASN A 140 7.17 -17.01 -37.17
CA ASN A 140 8.31 -17.10 -38.08
C ASN A 140 9.65 -17.39 -37.35
N MET A 141 9.75 -17.02 -36.06
CA MET A 141 10.90 -17.29 -35.22
C MET A 141 10.93 -18.76 -34.78
N LEU A 142 9.77 -19.34 -34.41
CA LEU A 142 9.65 -20.75 -34.02
C LEU A 142 10.09 -21.71 -35.12
N ASN A 143 9.72 -21.43 -36.38
CA ASN A 143 10.14 -22.23 -37.52
C ASN A 143 11.66 -22.15 -37.77
N LYS A 144 12.27 -20.97 -37.58
CA LYS A 144 13.73 -20.79 -37.70
C LYS A 144 14.48 -21.43 -36.53
N MET A 145 13.94 -21.38 -35.32
CA MET A 145 14.47 -22.09 -34.15
C MET A 145 14.36 -23.61 -34.31
N MET A 146 13.28 -24.11 -34.90
CA MET A 146 13.14 -25.53 -35.20
C MET A 146 14.21 -25.99 -36.22
N ASN A 147 14.45 -25.21 -37.28
CA ASN A 147 15.56 -25.49 -38.20
C ASN A 147 16.93 -25.50 -37.50
N PHE A 148 17.12 -24.65 -36.48
CA PHE A 148 18.34 -24.64 -35.66
C PHE A 148 18.45 -25.89 -34.77
N LEU A 149 17.36 -26.30 -34.11
CA LEU A 149 17.35 -27.49 -33.25
C LEU A 149 17.50 -28.80 -34.05
N VAL A 150 16.94 -28.88 -35.25
CA VAL A 150 17.17 -30.01 -36.17
C VAL A 150 18.64 -30.10 -36.57
N LYS A 151 19.36 -28.97 -36.71
CA LYS A 151 20.82 -28.99 -36.96
C LYS A 151 21.61 -29.51 -35.76
N ILE A 152 21.17 -29.22 -34.54
CA ILE A 152 21.81 -29.70 -33.30
C ILE A 152 21.60 -31.22 -33.12
N ARG A 153 20.50 -31.77 -33.65
CA ARG A 153 20.14 -33.20 -33.72
C ARG A 153 19.91 -33.90 -32.38
N TYR A 154 20.69 -33.60 -31.35
CA TYR A 154 20.59 -34.18 -30.00
C TYR A 154 20.49 -33.10 -28.93
N VAL A 155 19.53 -33.26 -28.03
CA VAL A 155 19.26 -32.32 -26.95
C VAL A 155 19.14 -33.05 -25.62
N SER A 156 19.67 -32.44 -24.55
CA SER A 156 19.41 -32.86 -23.17
C SER A 156 18.55 -31.84 -22.43
N ILE A 157 17.72 -32.33 -21.51
CA ILE A 157 16.94 -31.49 -20.60
C ILE A 157 17.91 -30.65 -19.73
N GLY A 158 17.63 -29.36 -19.61
CA GLY A 158 18.43 -28.38 -18.88
C GLY A 158 19.56 -27.73 -19.67
N SER A 159 19.81 -28.14 -20.92
CA SER A 159 20.81 -27.50 -21.77
C SER A 159 20.39 -26.10 -22.23
N GLU A 160 21.34 -25.17 -22.20
CA GLU A 160 21.24 -23.82 -22.76
C GLU A 160 21.98 -23.77 -24.12
N TYR A 161 21.38 -23.09 -25.09
CA TYR A 161 21.91 -22.90 -26.44
C TYR A 161 21.81 -21.42 -26.83
N GLU A 162 22.89 -20.85 -27.35
CA GLU A 162 22.88 -19.48 -27.85
C GLU A 162 22.49 -19.48 -29.33
N TYR A 163 21.43 -18.74 -29.67
CA TYR A 163 20.89 -18.58 -31.02
C TYR A 163 20.84 -17.11 -31.39
N GLU A 164 21.51 -16.71 -32.48
CA GLU A 164 21.49 -15.33 -32.95
C GLU A 164 20.30 -15.09 -33.88
N TYR A 165 19.35 -14.25 -33.47
CA TYR A 165 18.22 -13.82 -34.30
C TYR A 165 18.31 -12.31 -34.56
N GLN A 166 18.35 -11.92 -35.85
CA GLN A 166 18.45 -10.51 -36.27
C GLN A 166 19.60 -9.72 -35.60
N GLY A 167 20.75 -10.36 -35.35
CA GLY A 167 21.91 -9.72 -34.73
C GLY A 167 21.85 -9.60 -33.20
N LYS A 168 20.85 -10.21 -32.54
CA LYS A 168 20.79 -10.34 -31.08
C LYS A 168 21.01 -11.80 -30.66
N PRO A 169 21.92 -12.09 -29.70
CA PRO A 169 22.07 -13.43 -29.14
C PRO A 169 20.89 -13.73 -28.20
N ILE A 170 20.21 -14.84 -28.43
CA ILE A 170 19.08 -15.32 -27.64
C ILE A 170 19.49 -16.65 -27.00
N ILE A 171 19.40 -16.73 -25.68
CA ILE A 171 19.69 -17.97 -24.95
C ILE A 171 18.40 -18.79 -24.86
N VAL A 172 18.49 -20.02 -25.33
CA VAL A 172 17.40 -20.98 -25.47
C VAL A 172 17.64 -22.11 -24.49
N LYS A 173 16.79 -22.23 -23.46
CA LYS A 173 16.88 -23.29 -22.45
C LYS A 173 15.82 -24.35 -22.67
N ILE A 174 16.21 -25.61 -22.63
CA ILE A 174 15.29 -26.73 -22.90
C ILE A 174 14.82 -27.34 -21.58
N LYS A 175 13.51 -27.21 -21.28
CA LYS A 175 12.91 -27.66 -20.01
C LYS A 175 12.29 -29.05 -20.09
N MET A 176 11.66 -29.40 -21.21
CA MET A 176 10.87 -30.63 -21.34
C MET A 176 11.04 -31.29 -22.71
N ALA A 177 10.98 -32.63 -22.74
CA ALA A 177 10.87 -33.43 -23.95
C ALA A 177 9.88 -34.59 -23.74
N ASN A 178 8.89 -34.71 -24.63
CA ASN A 178 7.74 -35.65 -24.62
C ASN A 178 6.68 -35.43 -23.53
N GLU A 179 5.41 -35.35 -23.95
CA GLU A 179 4.25 -35.47 -23.05
C GLU A 179 4.02 -36.96 -22.74
N ILE A 180 4.21 -37.35 -21.48
CA ILE A 180 3.21 -38.06 -20.67
C ILE A 180 3.65 -37.99 -19.19
N ASN A 181 2.71 -37.50 -18.39
CA ASN A 181 2.62 -37.58 -16.94
C ASN A 181 2.92 -38.99 -16.40
N GLU A 182 3.87 -39.14 -15.45
CA GLU A 182 3.85 -40.11 -14.31
C GLU A 182 5.14 -40.16 -13.46
N LEU A 183 6.03 -39.17 -13.51
CA LEU A 183 7.36 -39.30 -12.88
C LEU A 183 7.81 -38.14 -11.98
N THR A 184 6.89 -37.43 -11.35
CA THR A 184 7.22 -36.65 -10.14
C THR A 184 7.52 -37.54 -8.92
N ASP A 185 7.29 -38.86 -9.01
CA ASP A 185 7.51 -39.82 -7.90
C ASP A 185 8.70 -40.79 -8.06
N ARG A 186 9.57 -40.60 -9.08
CA ARG A 186 10.88 -41.29 -9.15
C ARG A 186 12.08 -40.41 -8.83
N MET A 187 11.85 -39.27 -8.19
CA MET A 187 12.89 -38.54 -7.44
C MET A 187 13.00 -39.01 -5.98
N LYS A 188 12.72 -40.29 -5.70
CA LYS A 188 13.15 -40.95 -4.46
C LYS A 188 14.43 -41.73 -4.71
N THR A 189 15.53 -41.15 -4.25
CA THR A 189 16.63 -41.84 -3.56
C THR A 189 16.82 -43.32 -3.87
N MET A 190 17.82 -43.61 -4.70
CA MET A 190 18.64 -44.82 -4.55
C MET A 190 20.11 -44.40 -4.62
N GLU A 191 20.67 -44.01 -3.48
CA GLU A 191 22.08 -44.25 -3.22
C GLU A 191 22.21 -45.73 -2.89
N LEU A 192 22.82 -46.50 -3.79
CA LEU A 192 23.57 -47.70 -3.45
C LEU A 192 24.38 -48.16 -4.67
N GLY A 193 25.68 -47.88 -4.62
CA GLY A 193 26.72 -48.65 -5.32
C GLY A 193 26.89 -48.34 -6.81
N ASP A 194 27.94 -47.58 -7.09
CA ASP A 194 28.62 -47.41 -8.39
C ASP A 194 27.88 -46.70 -9.54
N LYS A 195 28.20 -45.40 -9.64
CA LYS A 195 28.53 -44.62 -10.86
C LYS A 195 27.45 -44.44 -11.97
N SER A 196 27.26 -43.16 -12.28
CA SER A 196 26.60 -42.46 -13.41
C SER A 196 25.07 -42.43 -13.50
N VAL A 197 24.49 -41.32 -13.02
CA VAL A 197 23.22 -40.74 -13.50
C VAL A 197 23.45 -40.26 -14.93
N TYR A 198 22.98 -41.00 -15.93
CA TYR A 198 22.96 -40.50 -17.30
C TYR A 198 21.68 -39.68 -17.52
N GLN A 199 21.83 -38.41 -17.91
CA GLN A 199 20.71 -37.65 -18.48
C GLN A 199 20.23 -38.34 -19.77
N GLU A 200 18.91 -38.48 -19.91
CA GLU A 200 18.30 -38.96 -21.15
C GLU A 200 18.56 -37.94 -22.28
N VAL A 201 19.11 -38.42 -23.39
CA VAL A 201 19.38 -37.62 -24.59
C VAL A 201 18.28 -37.89 -25.62
N PHE A 202 17.65 -36.82 -26.12
CA PHE A 202 16.56 -36.90 -27.08
C PHE A 202 17.04 -36.58 -28.50
N LEU A 203 16.59 -37.38 -29.48
CA LEU A 203 16.82 -37.16 -30.90
C LEU A 203 15.70 -36.26 -31.48
N ILE A 204 16.08 -35.13 -32.07
CA ILE A 204 15.17 -34.20 -32.73
C ILE A 204 15.05 -34.57 -34.22
N THR A 205 13.84 -34.86 -34.68
CA THR A 205 13.51 -35.04 -36.10
C THR A 205 12.67 -33.86 -36.62
N LYS A 206 12.47 -33.74 -37.93
CA LYS A 206 11.61 -32.68 -38.50
C LYS A 206 10.15 -32.70 -37.98
N ASP A 207 9.73 -33.84 -37.44
CA ASP A 207 8.37 -34.08 -36.95
C ASP A 207 8.17 -33.62 -35.49
N THR A 208 9.24 -33.16 -34.84
CA THR A 208 9.20 -32.70 -33.44
C THR A 208 8.47 -31.36 -33.35
N LYS A 209 7.42 -31.27 -32.53
CA LYS A 209 6.73 -30.01 -32.26
C LYS A 209 7.46 -29.25 -31.16
N VAL A 210 7.82 -27.99 -31.43
CA VAL A 210 8.39 -27.09 -30.43
C VAL A 210 7.26 -26.26 -29.83
N VAL A 211 7.09 -26.35 -28.52
CA VAL A 211 6.15 -25.53 -27.77
C VAL A 211 6.98 -24.55 -26.95
N LEU A 212 6.68 -23.26 -27.05
CA LEU A 212 7.14 -22.32 -26.04
C LEU A 212 6.40 -22.72 -24.77
N SER A 213 7.12 -23.30 -23.81
CA SER A 213 6.57 -23.34 -22.46
C SER A 213 6.59 -21.90 -22.01
N TRP A 214 5.48 -21.20 -22.25
CA TRP A 214 5.14 -20.04 -21.45
C TRP A 214 5.39 -20.50 -20.04
N ASN A 215 6.23 -19.74 -19.33
CA ASN A 215 6.26 -19.87 -17.90
C ASN A 215 4.79 -19.99 -17.48
N ILE A 216 4.41 -21.15 -16.91
CA ILE A 216 3.67 -21.08 -15.67
C ILE A 216 4.52 -20.06 -14.93
N LYS A 217 4.09 -18.78 -14.95
CA LYS A 217 4.71 -17.76 -14.14
C LYS A 217 4.77 -18.48 -12.82
N ASP A 218 5.98 -18.86 -12.39
CA ASP A 218 6.20 -19.30 -11.03
C ASP A 218 5.43 -18.28 -10.24
N ASN A 219 4.29 -18.73 -9.69
CA ASN A 219 3.21 -17.87 -9.21
C ASN A 219 3.92 -16.78 -8.44
N PRO A 220 3.98 -15.51 -8.91
CA PRO A 220 5.11 -14.62 -8.68
C PRO A 220 5.40 -14.65 -7.20
N SER A 221 6.42 -15.42 -6.77
CA SER A 221 6.40 -15.99 -5.41
C SER A 221 6.25 -14.85 -4.43
N PHE A 222 5.02 -14.64 -3.96
CA PHE A 222 4.69 -13.51 -3.15
C PHE A 222 5.31 -13.88 -1.81
N LYS A 223 6.54 -13.40 -1.55
CA LYS A 223 7.29 -13.67 -0.32
C LYS A 223 6.62 -13.10 0.94
N ILE A 224 5.38 -12.65 0.83
CA ILE A 224 4.61 -11.97 1.87
C ILE A 224 3.56 -12.97 2.34
N THR A 225 3.71 -13.46 3.57
CA THR A 225 2.73 -14.30 4.30
C THR A 225 1.92 -13.43 5.26
N PHE A 226 0.82 -13.93 5.83
CA PHE A 226 0.08 -13.16 6.85
C PHE A 226 0.93 -12.79 8.07
N GLU A 227 1.96 -13.58 8.39
CA GLU A 227 2.92 -13.26 9.46
C GLU A 227 3.67 -11.95 9.23
N SER A 228 3.77 -11.51 7.97
CA SER A 228 4.42 -10.25 7.61
C SER A 228 3.50 -9.03 7.71
N ILE A 229 2.23 -9.23 8.09
CA ILE A 229 1.23 -8.17 8.27
C ILE A 229 0.92 -8.03 9.76
N GLY A 230 1.18 -6.85 10.33
CA GLY A 230 0.86 -6.54 11.73
C GLY A 230 -0.51 -5.90 11.88
N GLY A 231 -1.19 -6.19 12.99
CA GLY A 231 -2.34 -5.42 13.48
C GLY A 231 -3.70 -5.71 12.86
N LEU A 232 -3.79 -6.41 11.72
CA LEU A 232 -5.04 -6.63 10.97
C LEU A 232 -5.66 -8.01 11.22
N LYS A 233 -5.57 -8.54 12.44
CA LYS A 233 -5.99 -9.93 12.76
C LYS A 233 -7.45 -10.20 12.43
N HIS A 234 -8.36 -9.30 12.83
CA HIS A 234 -9.79 -9.45 12.58
C HIS A 234 -10.14 -9.39 11.08
N GLN A 235 -9.52 -8.44 10.35
CA GLN A 235 -9.73 -8.30 8.91
C GLN A 235 -9.16 -9.49 8.13
N ILE A 236 -8.03 -10.05 8.57
CA ILE A 236 -7.45 -11.27 8.00
C ILE A 236 -8.39 -12.46 8.19
N GLU A 237 -8.98 -12.63 9.38
CA GLU A 237 -9.93 -13.71 9.66
C GLU A 237 -11.16 -13.63 8.74
N LEU A 238 -11.75 -12.43 8.60
CA LEU A 238 -12.83 -12.21 7.64
C LEU A 238 -12.41 -12.57 6.20
N LEU A 239 -11.21 -12.16 5.77
CA LEU A 239 -10.74 -12.49 4.43
C LEU A 239 -10.49 -13.99 4.23
N LYS A 240 -10.06 -14.72 5.27
CA LYS A 240 -9.97 -16.18 5.22
C LYS A 240 -11.35 -16.81 5.03
N ASP A 241 -12.35 -16.35 5.77
CA ASP A 241 -13.72 -16.88 5.63
C ASP A 241 -14.31 -16.64 4.23
N TYR A 242 -14.14 -15.42 3.69
CA TYR A 242 -14.74 -15.03 2.41
C TYR A 242 -13.93 -15.42 1.17
N VAL A 243 -12.61 -15.65 1.28
CA VAL A 243 -11.74 -15.96 0.13
C VAL A 243 -11.20 -17.39 0.20
N GLU A 244 -10.69 -17.83 1.35
CA GLU A 244 -10.08 -19.16 1.49
C GLU A 244 -11.14 -20.27 1.48
N LEU A 245 -12.27 -20.07 2.17
CA LEU A 245 -13.33 -21.09 2.30
C LEU A 245 -13.97 -21.44 0.94
N PRO A 246 -14.34 -20.48 0.05
CA PRO A 246 -14.84 -20.79 -1.28
C PRO A 246 -13.84 -21.48 -2.21
N LEU A 247 -12.54 -21.17 -2.06
CA LEU A 247 -11.50 -21.71 -2.93
C LEU A 247 -11.04 -23.10 -2.52
N LEU A 248 -10.83 -23.34 -1.21
CA LEU A 248 -10.33 -24.61 -0.72
C LEU A 248 -11.43 -25.66 -0.56
N LYS A 249 -12.66 -25.23 -0.19
CA LYS A 249 -13.72 -26.13 0.25
C LYS A 249 -15.09 -25.73 -0.31
N PRO A 250 -15.27 -25.79 -1.64
CA PRO A 250 -16.55 -25.49 -2.30
C PRO A 250 -17.68 -26.44 -1.88
N GLU A 251 -17.34 -27.67 -1.48
CA GLU A 251 -18.31 -28.71 -1.09
C GLU A 251 -19.25 -28.27 0.03
N TYR A 252 -18.76 -27.48 1.00
CA TYR A 252 -19.62 -26.99 2.08
C TYR A 252 -20.74 -26.09 1.56
N PHE A 253 -20.49 -25.26 0.55
CA PHE A 253 -21.51 -24.39 -0.04
C PHE A 253 -22.56 -25.19 -0.81
N GLU A 254 -22.14 -26.25 -1.51
CA GLU A 254 -23.05 -27.15 -2.23
C GLU A 254 -23.99 -27.90 -1.28
N ILE A 255 -23.48 -28.38 -0.14
CA ILE A 255 -24.29 -29.09 0.88
C ILE A 255 -25.40 -28.20 1.43
N PHE A 256 -25.09 -26.93 1.71
CA PHE A 256 -26.06 -25.97 2.24
C PHE A 256 -26.93 -25.32 1.15
N GLY A 257 -26.66 -25.57 -0.13
CA GLY A 257 -27.40 -24.99 -1.25
C GLY A 257 -27.25 -23.47 -1.36
N ILE A 258 -26.17 -22.92 -0.80
CA ILE A 258 -25.86 -21.48 -0.81
C ILE A 258 -24.84 -21.18 -1.89
N SER A 259 -24.98 -20.05 -2.59
CA SER A 259 -23.95 -19.59 -3.52
C SER A 259 -22.75 -19.04 -2.73
N PRO A 260 -21.51 -19.38 -3.13
CA PRO A 260 -20.34 -18.77 -2.51
C PRO A 260 -20.33 -17.26 -2.75
N PRO A 261 -19.79 -16.48 -1.79
CA PRO A 261 -19.63 -15.03 -1.95
C PRO A 261 -18.71 -14.74 -3.12
N LYS A 262 -19.18 -13.94 -4.08
CA LYS A 262 -18.45 -13.68 -5.33
C LYS A 262 -17.39 -12.59 -5.21
N GLY A 263 -17.56 -11.65 -4.29
CA GLY A 263 -16.59 -10.58 -4.14
C GLY A 263 -16.56 -9.87 -2.80
N VAL A 264 -15.36 -9.38 -2.49
CA VAL A 264 -15.03 -8.64 -1.27
C VAL A 264 -14.46 -7.28 -1.65
N LEU A 265 -14.92 -6.21 -1.01
CA LEU A 265 -14.43 -4.85 -1.20
C LEU A 265 -13.62 -4.41 0.02
N LEU A 266 -12.34 -4.12 -0.18
CA LEU A 266 -11.46 -3.53 0.83
C LEU A 266 -11.48 -2.01 0.69
N TYR A 267 -11.84 -1.29 1.76
CA TYR A 267 -11.81 0.16 1.77
C TYR A 267 -11.10 0.73 3.00
N GLY A 268 -10.70 2.01 2.94
CA GLY A 268 -9.93 2.66 4.02
C GLY A 268 -9.00 3.78 3.53
N PRO A 269 -8.27 4.45 4.41
CA PRO A 269 -7.28 5.45 4.00
C PRO A 269 -6.10 4.83 3.24
N PRO A 270 -5.42 5.62 2.38
CA PRO A 270 -4.25 5.15 1.65
C PRO A 270 -3.09 4.84 2.61
N GLY A 271 -2.25 3.87 2.23
CA GLY A 271 -1.05 3.50 3.01
C GLY A 271 -1.30 2.53 4.17
N THR A 272 -2.53 2.04 4.35
CA THR A 272 -2.92 1.02 5.37
C THR A 272 -2.46 -0.39 5.02
N GLY A 273 -1.94 -0.61 3.81
CA GLY A 273 -1.42 -1.91 3.39
C GLY A 273 -2.45 -2.81 2.70
N LYS A 274 -3.54 -2.27 2.13
CA LYS A 274 -4.55 -3.06 1.40
C LYS A 274 -3.93 -3.91 0.29
N THR A 275 -3.09 -3.32 -0.55
CA THR A 275 -2.36 -4.04 -1.62
C THR A 275 -1.43 -5.11 -1.05
N MET A 276 -0.86 -4.90 0.15
CA MET A 276 -0.02 -5.89 0.83
C MET A 276 -0.86 -7.06 1.35
N LEU A 277 -2.06 -6.79 1.88
CA LEU A 277 -3.02 -7.79 2.32
C LEU A 277 -3.52 -8.67 1.16
N LEU A 278 -3.85 -8.07 0.02
CA LEU A 278 -4.21 -8.80 -1.20
C LEU A 278 -3.09 -9.74 -1.64
N ARG A 279 -1.84 -9.27 -1.61
CA ARG A 279 -0.65 -10.08 -1.96
C ARG A 279 -0.39 -11.21 -0.97
N ALA A 280 -0.71 -11.04 0.32
CA ALA A 280 -0.57 -12.11 1.30
C ALA A 280 -1.59 -13.23 1.09
N ILE A 281 -2.85 -12.87 0.81
CA ILE A 281 -3.91 -13.84 0.48
C ILE A 281 -3.56 -14.63 -0.79
N ALA A 282 -2.99 -13.94 -1.78
CA ALA A 282 -2.50 -14.55 -3.02
C ALA A 282 -1.48 -15.67 -2.76
N SER A 283 -0.57 -15.44 -1.81
CA SER A 283 0.49 -16.38 -1.46
C SER A 283 -0.06 -17.60 -0.70
N GLU A 284 -0.98 -17.37 0.23
CA GLU A 284 -1.49 -18.42 1.13
C GLU A 284 -2.45 -19.39 0.44
N THR A 285 -3.34 -18.86 -0.40
CA THR A 285 -4.38 -19.66 -1.07
C THR A 285 -3.83 -20.56 -2.18
N LYS A 286 -2.59 -20.33 -2.63
CA LYS A 286 -1.94 -21.02 -3.78
C LYS A 286 -2.77 -21.00 -5.08
N ALA A 287 -3.79 -20.15 -5.15
CA ALA A 287 -4.65 -20.00 -6.31
C ALA A 287 -3.92 -19.22 -7.42
N TYR A 288 -4.45 -19.30 -8.64
CA TYR A 288 -4.01 -18.43 -9.74
C TYR A 288 -4.45 -16.99 -9.45
N VAL A 289 -3.52 -16.04 -9.49
CA VAL A 289 -3.80 -14.65 -9.09
C VAL A 289 -3.55 -13.71 -10.27
N GLU A 290 -4.60 -12.98 -10.64
CA GLU A 290 -4.54 -11.92 -11.65
C GLU A 290 -4.62 -10.56 -10.96
N LEU A 291 -3.51 -9.81 -10.97
CA LEU A 291 -3.45 -8.48 -10.37
C LEU A 291 -3.71 -7.41 -11.42
N VAL A 292 -4.80 -6.68 -11.24
CA VAL A 292 -5.28 -5.62 -12.11
C VAL A 292 -5.17 -4.31 -11.36
N ASN A 293 -4.48 -3.33 -11.96
CA ASN A 293 -4.45 -1.97 -11.44
C ASN A 293 -5.43 -1.10 -12.23
N GLY A 294 -6.34 -0.41 -11.54
CA GLY A 294 -7.44 0.37 -12.13
C GLY A 294 -7.03 1.23 -13.32
N PRO A 295 -6.07 2.17 -13.14
CA PRO A 295 -5.62 3.04 -14.21
C PRO A 295 -4.94 2.33 -15.38
N SER A 296 -4.31 1.18 -15.14
CA SER A 296 -3.60 0.41 -16.19
C SER A 296 -4.55 -0.28 -17.17
N VAL A 297 -5.81 -0.48 -16.78
CA VAL A 297 -6.83 -1.06 -17.65
C VAL A 297 -7.36 -0.03 -18.66
N ILE A 298 -7.23 1.27 -18.35
CA ILE A 298 -7.78 2.36 -19.17
C ILE A 298 -6.86 2.62 -20.38
N GLY A 299 -7.14 1.91 -21.47
CA GLY A 299 -6.56 2.15 -22.80
C GLY A 299 -6.98 3.48 -23.41
N LYS A 300 -6.18 3.96 -24.37
CA LYS A 300 -6.44 5.22 -25.10
C LYS A 300 -7.56 5.09 -26.12
N TYR A 301 -7.87 3.86 -26.55
CA TYR A 301 -8.84 3.58 -27.59
C TYR A 301 -10.15 3.04 -27.00
N LEU A 302 -11.28 3.48 -27.57
CA LEU A 302 -12.61 3.01 -27.19
C LEU A 302 -12.73 1.49 -27.36
N GLY A 303 -13.15 0.79 -26.29
CA GLY A 303 -13.37 -0.66 -26.29
C GLY A 303 -12.14 -1.51 -25.98
N GLU A 304 -10.93 -0.94 -25.96
CA GLU A 304 -9.72 -1.64 -25.53
C GLU A 304 -9.79 -2.04 -24.05
N THR A 305 -10.34 -1.15 -23.23
CA THR A 305 -10.60 -1.36 -21.79
C THR A 305 -11.51 -2.56 -21.53
N GLU A 306 -12.61 -2.65 -22.26
CA GLU A 306 -13.59 -3.73 -22.17
C GLU A 306 -13.00 -5.06 -22.64
N ALA A 307 -12.30 -5.05 -23.78
CA ALA A 307 -11.65 -6.25 -24.29
C ALA A 307 -10.58 -6.78 -23.32
N ASN A 308 -9.82 -5.88 -22.67
CA ASN A 308 -8.84 -6.26 -21.66
C ASN A 308 -9.50 -6.84 -20.41
N LEU A 309 -10.59 -6.23 -19.91
CA LEU A 309 -11.37 -6.80 -18.80
C LEU A 309 -11.91 -8.19 -19.14
N CYS A 310 -12.52 -8.37 -20.32
CA CYS A 310 -12.99 -9.68 -20.76
C CYS A 310 -11.87 -10.72 -20.80
N LYS A 311 -10.70 -10.37 -21.36
CA LYS A 311 -9.53 -11.27 -21.40
C LYS A 311 -9.03 -11.67 -20.01
N ILE A 312 -8.98 -10.73 -19.07
CA ILE A 312 -8.58 -10.97 -17.67
C ILE A 312 -9.50 -12.01 -17.04
N PHE A 313 -10.82 -11.83 -17.17
CA PHE A 313 -11.81 -12.75 -16.61
C PHE A 313 -11.84 -14.11 -17.33
N GLU A 314 -11.61 -14.16 -18.65
CA GLU A 314 -11.46 -15.41 -19.39
C GLU A 314 -10.22 -16.19 -18.95
N ASN A 315 -9.09 -15.52 -18.72
CA ASN A 315 -7.87 -16.14 -18.20
C ASN A 315 -8.08 -16.68 -16.78
N ALA A 316 -8.76 -15.91 -15.92
CA ALA A 316 -9.14 -16.36 -14.58
C ALA A 316 -10.04 -17.61 -14.65
N LYS A 317 -10.97 -17.67 -15.62
CA LYS A 317 -11.84 -18.83 -15.83
C LYS A 317 -11.10 -20.07 -16.32
N LYS A 318 -10.05 -19.92 -17.12
CA LYS A 318 -9.21 -21.04 -17.59
C LYS A 318 -8.35 -21.63 -16.47
N ASN A 319 -7.88 -20.79 -15.55
CA ASN A 319 -6.91 -21.16 -14.51
C ASN A 319 -7.55 -21.33 -13.11
N GLN A 320 -8.75 -21.92 -13.03
CA GLN A 320 -9.44 -22.13 -11.74
C GLN A 320 -8.73 -23.19 -10.88
N PRO A 321 -8.67 -23.03 -9.53
CA PRO A 321 -9.16 -21.91 -8.71
C PRO A 321 -8.37 -20.61 -8.91
N SER A 322 -9.07 -19.48 -9.02
CA SER A 322 -8.43 -18.17 -9.30
C SER A 322 -9.00 -17.00 -8.49
N ILE A 323 -8.15 -15.99 -8.27
CA ILE A 323 -8.49 -14.75 -7.60
C ILE A 323 -8.19 -13.59 -8.54
N VAL A 324 -9.17 -12.72 -8.74
CA VAL A 324 -9.02 -11.48 -9.51
C VAL A 324 -8.92 -10.31 -8.54
N PHE A 325 -7.74 -9.69 -8.48
CA PHE A 325 -7.51 -8.50 -7.67
C PHE A 325 -7.65 -7.25 -8.51
N ILE A 326 -8.52 -6.33 -8.11
CA ILE A 326 -8.67 -5.03 -8.75
C ILE A 326 -8.29 -3.96 -7.72
N ASP A 327 -7.07 -3.43 -7.84
CA ASP A 327 -6.62 -2.27 -7.05
C ASP A 327 -7.13 -0.97 -7.69
N GLU A 328 -7.40 0.04 -6.86
CA GLU A 328 -7.99 1.32 -7.29
C GLU A 328 -9.24 1.17 -8.17
N ILE A 329 -10.18 0.32 -7.72
CA ILE A 329 -11.42 0.06 -8.48
C ILE A 329 -12.26 1.32 -8.72
N ASP A 330 -12.09 2.37 -7.90
CA ASP A 330 -12.70 3.68 -8.09
C ASP A 330 -12.28 4.38 -9.39
N ALA A 331 -11.13 4.04 -9.98
CA ALA A 331 -10.72 4.55 -11.29
C ALA A 331 -11.54 3.92 -12.44
N ILE A 332 -11.99 2.68 -12.29
CA ILE A 332 -12.76 1.93 -13.30
C ILE A 332 -14.26 2.15 -13.11
N ALA A 333 -14.70 2.35 -11.86
CA ALA A 333 -16.12 2.40 -11.51
C ALA A 333 -16.54 3.60 -10.64
N PRO A 334 -16.33 4.84 -11.12
CA PRO A 334 -16.84 6.02 -10.45
C PRO A 334 -18.38 6.08 -10.49
N LYS A 335 -18.96 6.79 -9.53
CA LYS A 335 -20.40 7.04 -9.43
C LYS A 335 -20.84 7.85 -10.64
N ARG A 336 -21.83 7.34 -11.38
CA ARG A 336 -22.40 7.87 -12.63
C ARG A 336 -22.21 9.38 -12.83
N GLY A 337 -21.10 9.78 -13.46
CA GLY A 337 -20.90 11.09 -14.06
C GLY A 337 -21.60 11.18 -15.43
N GLU A 338 -21.54 12.34 -16.09
CA GLU A 338 -22.08 12.52 -17.44
C GLU A 338 -21.34 11.68 -18.51
N ASP A 339 -20.14 11.18 -18.19
CA ASP A 339 -19.29 10.45 -19.13
C ASP A 339 -19.85 9.07 -19.51
N THR A 340 -20.09 8.89 -20.80
CA THR A 340 -20.68 7.67 -21.39
C THR A 340 -19.72 6.48 -21.42
N VAL A 341 -18.41 6.74 -21.48
CA VAL A 341 -17.36 5.71 -21.56
C VAL A 341 -17.25 4.95 -20.24
N GLU A 342 -17.18 5.66 -19.12
CA GLU A 342 -17.07 5.07 -17.78
C GLU A 342 -18.30 4.23 -17.43
N ARG A 343 -19.50 4.71 -17.78
CA ARG A 343 -20.76 3.96 -17.59
C ARG A 343 -20.75 2.61 -18.30
N ARG A 344 -20.14 2.55 -19.50
CA ARG A 344 -20.04 1.30 -20.26
C ARG A 344 -19.06 0.33 -19.61
N ILE A 345 -17.91 0.81 -19.15
CA ILE A 345 -16.92 0.00 -18.43
C ILE A 345 -17.53 -0.60 -17.16
N VAL A 346 -18.27 0.20 -16.38
CA VAL A 346 -19.00 -0.28 -15.20
C VAL A 346 -20.01 -1.37 -15.59
N ALA A 347 -20.82 -1.12 -16.62
CA ALA A 347 -21.81 -2.11 -17.08
C ALA A 347 -21.16 -3.44 -17.52
N THR A 348 -20.01 -3.37 -18.20
CA THR A 348 -19.24 -4.55 -18.60
C THR A 348 -18.72 -5.31 -17.39
N LEU A 349 -18.11 -4.63 -16.40
CA LEU A 349 -17.64 -5.25 -15.16
C LEU A 349 -18.79 -5.93 -14.39
N LEU A 350 -19.94 -5.26 -14.28
CA LEU A 350 -21.14 -5.82 -13.66
C LEU A 350 -21.62 -7.09 -14.36
N THR A 351 -21.65 -7.06 -15.70
CA THR A 351 -22.06 -8.21 -16.51
C THR A 351 -21.08 -9.39 -16.36
N LEU A 352 -19.77 -9.11 -16.25
CA LEU A 352 -18.76 -10.12 -16.02
C LEU A 352 -18.89 -10.77 -14.64
N MET A 353 -19.17 -9.99 -13.59
CA MET A 353 -19.40 -10.52 -12.23
C MET A 353 -20.71 -11.33 -12.13
N ASP A 354 -21.78 -10.85 -12.75
CA ASP A 354 -23.07 -11.54 -12.75
C ASP A 354 -22.99 -12.83 -13.59
N GLY A 355 -22.26 -12.78 -14.72
CA GLY A 355 -22.02 -13.90 -15.65
C GLY A 355 -21.06 -14.98 -15.13
N MET A 356 -20.47 -14.80 -13.95
CA MET A 356 -19.78 -15.89 -13.24
C MET A 356 -20.81 -16.88 -12.71
N ASN A 357 -20.88 -18.05 -13.36
CA ASN A 357 -21.70 -19.16 -12.88
C ASN A 357 -21.25 -19.55 -11.46
N SER A 358 -22.20 -19.86 -10.58
CA SER A 358 -21.99 -20.25 -9.17
C SER A 358 -21.08 -21.48 -8.98
N SER A 359 -20.79 -22.21 -10.06
CA SER A 359 -19.90 -23.38 -10.08
C SER A 359 -18.42 -23.04 -10.24
N GLY A 360 -18.08 -21.77 -10.54
CA GLY A 360 -16.69 -21.35 -10.71
C GLY A 360 -16.03 -20.98 -9.39
N GLN A 361 -14.83 -21.52 -9.12
CA GLN A 361 -14.00 -21.14 -7.96
C GLN A 361 -13.23 -19.85 -8.27
N ILE A 362 -13.96 -18.76 -8.50
CA ILE A 362 -13.39 -17.44 -8.80
C ILE A 362 -13.90 -16.45 -7.75
N VAL A 363 -12.97 -15.77 -7.10
CA VAL A 363 -13.28 -14.70 -6.14
C VAL A 363 -12.71 -13.38 -6.64
N VAL A 364 -13.53 -12.32 -6.65
CA VAL A 364 -13.11 -10.97 -7.04
C VAL A 364 -12.88 -10.13 -5.79
N VAL A 365 -11.66 -9.61 -5.60
CA VAL A 365 -11.39 -8.71 -4.48
C VAL A 365 -11.00 -7.33 -5.02
N GLY A 366 -11.80 -6.32 -4.68
CA GLY A 366 -11.58 -4.93 -5.04
C GLY A 366 -10.95 -4.15 -3.88
N ALA A 367 -10.04 -3.23 -4.17
CA ALA A 367 -9.56 -2.27 -3.19
C ALA A 367 -9.86 -0.83 -3.65
N THR A 368 -10.40 0.00 -2.76
CA THR A 368 -10.66 1.42 -3.02
C THR A 368 -10.28 2.28 -1.81
N ASN A 369 -9.81 3.50 -2.04
CA ASN A 369 -9.61 4.48 -0.96
C ASN A 369 -10.89 5.28 -0.67
N ARG A 370 -11.83 5.30 -1.62
CA ARG A 370 -13.02 6.15 -1.59
C ARG A 370 -14.27 5.31 -1.86
N PRO A 371 -14.86 4.66 -0.84
CA PRO A 371 -16.05 3.83 -1.04
C PRO A 371 -17.25 4.66 -1.54
N ASN A 372 -17.31 5.95 -1.20
CA ASN A 372 -18.40 6.84 -1.60
C ASN A 372 -18.38 7.20 -3.08
N THR A 373 -17.22 7.16 -3.74
CA THR A 373 -17.11 7.43 -5.18
C THR A 373 -17.46 6.22 -6.03
N LEU A 374 -17.59 5.02 -5.44
CA LEU A 374 -17.94 3.81 -6.16
C LEU A 374 -19.45 3.75 -6.50
N ASP A 375 -19.77 3.22 -7.68
CA ASP A 375 -21.16 2.96 -8.08
C ASP A 375 -21.89 2.04 -7.06
N GLU A 376 -23.10 2.43 -6.66
CA GLU A 376 -23.91 1.69 -5.69
C GLU A 376 -24.35 0.32 -6.20
N ALA A 377 -24.38 0.10 -7.51
CA ALA A 377 -24.73 -1.19 -8.11
C ALA A 377 -23.67 -2.26 -7.83
N LEU A 378 -22.40 -1.87 -7.65
CA LEU A 378 -21.32 -2.80 -7.30
C LEU A 378 -21.43 -3.33 -5.86
N ARG A 379 -22.04 -2.53 -4.97
CA ARG A 379 -22.21 -2.83 -3.54
C ARG A 379 -23.47 -3.65 -3.21
N ARG A 380 -24.22 -4.06 -4.23
CA ARG A 380 -25.43 -4.87 -4.04
C ARG A 380 -25.06 -6.34 -3.81
N PRO A 381 -25.85 -7.08 -3.00
CA PRO A 381 -25.66 -8.52 -2.80
C PRO A 381 -25.60 -9.28 -4.14
N GLY A 382 -24.69 -10.24 -4.25
CA GLY A 382 -24.38 -10.96 -5.49
C GLY A 382 -23.16 -10.43 -6.26
N ARG A 383 -22.57 -9.30 -5.84
CA ARG A 383 -21.33 -8.72 -6.39
C ARG A 383 -20.29 -8.52 -5.28
N PHE A 384 -20.06 -7.29 -4.84
CA PHE A 384 -19.32 -7.03 -3.60
C PHE A 384 -20.28 -7.11 -2.42
N GLU A 385 -20.44 -8.32 -1.89
CA GLU A 385 -21.36 -8.60 -0.79
C GLU A 385 -20.78 -8.17 0.56
N LYS A 386 -19.46 -8.29 0.72
CA LYS A 386 -18.77 -7.91 1.95
C LYS A 386 -17.86 -6.72 1.71
N GLU A 387 -18.09 -5.67 2.49
CA GLU A 387 -17.16 -4.55 2.61
C GLU A 387 -16.34 -4.72 3.90
N ILE A 388 -15.01 -4.62 3.79
CA ILE A 388 -14.08 -4.71 4.91
C ILE A 388 -13.33 -3.39 5.02
N GLU A 389 -13.54 -2.72 6.15
CA GLU A 389 -12.82 -1.51 6.49
C GLU A 389 -11.44 -1.83 7.04
N ILE A 390 -10.42 -1.28 6.39
CA ILE A 390 -9.04 -1.29 6.84
C ILE A 390 -8.76 0.10 7.39
N GLY A 391 -9.01 0.27 8.69
CA GLY A 391 -8.83 1.51 9.43
C GLY A 391 -7.35 1.85 9.69
N VAL A 392 -7.15 2.99 10.36
CA VAL A 392 -5.83 3.37 10.90
C VAL A 392 -5.48 2.41 12.04
N PRO A 393 -4.24 1.88 12.12
CA PRO A 393 -3.87 0.91 13.14
C PRO A 393 -3.88 1.52 14.56
N ASP A 394 -4.40 0.77 15.52
CA ASP A 394 -4.36 1.05 16.96
C ASP A 394 -2.94 0.99 17.54
N VAL A 395 -2.77 1.37 18.82
CA VAL A 395 -1.45 1.37 19.49
C VAL A 395 -0.80 -0.02 19.42
N ASP A 396 -1.56 -1.08 19.71
CA ASP A 396 -1.06 -2.45 19.68
C ASP A 396 -0.75 -2.91 18.25
N ALA A 397 -1.61 -2.56 17.29
CA ALA A 397 -1.38 -2.82 15.87
C ALA A 397 -0.12 -2.11 15.35
N ARG A 398 0.12 -0.85 15.75
CA ARG A 398 1.33 -0.10 15.40
C ARG A 398 2.57 -0.72 16.02
N LEU A 399 2.48 -1.22 17.25
CA LEU A 399 3.56 -1.95 17.89
C LEU A 399 3.92 -3.22 17.12
N GLU A 400 2.91 -4.01 16.70
CA GLU A 400 3.13 -5.20 15.87
C GLU A 400 3.83 -4.83 14.54
N ILE A 401 3.36 -3.77 13.87
CA ILE A 401 3.97 -3.28 12.62
C ILE A 401 5.43 -2.86 12.85
N LEU A 402 5.71 -2.08 13.91
CA LEU A 402 7.05 -1.63 14.24
C LEU A 402 7.98 -2.80 14.56
N ASN A 403 7.52 -3.79 15.33
CA ASN A 403 8.30 -5.00 15.62
C ASN A 403 8.65 -5.77 14.35
N LEU A 404 7.72 -5.90 13.39
CA LEU A 404 7.98 -6.54 12.10
C LEU A 404 9.04 -5.81 11.28
N HIS A 405 9.12 -4.48 11.37
CA HIS A 405 10.15 -3.68 10.69
C HIS A 405 11.50 -3.76 11.42
N PHE A 406 11.52 -3.61 12.74
CA PHE A 406 12.74 -3.66 13.53
C PHE A 406 13.37 -5.06 13.56
N ASN A 407 12.58 -6.15 13.49
CA ASN A 407 13.12 -7.50 13.34
C ASN A 407 13.94 -7.70 12.05
N LYS A 408 13.68 -6.89 11.02
CA LYS A 408 14.41 -6.93 9.75
C LYS A 408 15.64 -6.01 9.73
N MET A 409 15.82 -5.15 10.74
CA MET A 409 16.81 -4.10 10.77
C MET A 409 17.70 -4.18 12.01
N PRO A 410 19.02 -3.92 11.89
CA PRO A 410 19.87 -3.79 13.07
C PRO A 410 19.49 -2.53 13.87
N HIS A 411 19.07 -2.71 15.12
CA HIS A 411 18.62 -1.64 16.01
C HIS A 411 19.16 -1.84 17.43
N ASP A 412 19.37 -0.72 18.13
CA ASP A 412 19.86 -0.65 19.52
C ASP A 412 18.73 -0.14 20.45
N LEU A 413 17.50 -0.61 20.23
CA LEU A 413 16.30 -0.11 20.93
C LEU A 413 15.72 -1.20 21.82
N ASP A 414 15.38 -0.83 23.04
CA ASP A 414 14.63 -1.69 23.96
C ASP A 414 13.16 -1.83 23.53
N GLU A 415 12.50 -2.93 23.93
CA GLU A 415 11.06 -3.13 23.68
C GLU A 415 10.20 -1.99 24.24
N ASP A 416 10.59 -1.41 25.37
CA ASP A 416 9.88 -0.29 25.98
C ASP A 416 10.01 1.01 25.17
N ASP A 417 11.11 1.18 24.45
CA ASP A 417 11.28 2.32 23.56
C ASP A 417 10.43 2.16 22.29
N ILE A 418 10.24 0.94 21.78
CA ILE A 418 9.30 0.66 20.68
C ILE A 418 7.84 0.89 21.15
N LYS A 419 7.48 0.46 22.36
CA LYS A 419 6.16 0.77 22.97
C LYS A 419 5.92 2.27 23.09
N ARG A 420 6.93 3.04 23.52
CA ARG A 420 6.85 4.50 23.58
C ARG A 420 6.69 5.12 22.20
N LEU A 421 7.37 4.59 21.18
CA LEU A 421 7.23 5.03 19.80
C LEU A 421 5.79 4.85 19.31
N ALA A 422 5.19 3.67 19.52
CA ALA A 422 3.81 3.37 19.13
C ALA A 422 2.77 4.29 19.78
N LYS A 423 2.99 4.70 21.04
CA LYS A 423 2.15 5.67 21.75
C LYS A 423 2.26 7.08 21.17
N ARG A 424 3.47 7.49 20.74
CA ARG A 424 3.72 8.82 20.18
C ARG A 424 3.23 8.94 18.73
N THR A 425 3.25 7.87 17.96
CA THR A 425 2.84 7.82 16.54
C THR A 425 1.33 7.66 16.36
N HIS A 426 0.53 8.44 17.10
CA HIS A 426 -0.92 8.48 16.88
C HIS A 426 -1.23 8.92 15.44
N GLY A 427 -2.18 8.25 14.80
CA GLY A 427 -2.59 8.57 13.42
C GLY A 427 -1.59 8.19 12.32
N TYR A 428 -0.45 7.56 12.63
CA TYR A 428 0.46 7.04 11.61
C TYR A 428 -0.13 5.79 10.97
N VAL A 429 -0.05 5.71 9.65
CA VAL A 429 -0.46 4.53 8.87
C VAL A 429 0.75 3.60 8.67
N GLY A 430 0.55 2.34 8.30
CA GLY A 430 1.65 1.39 8.03
C GLY A 430 2.72 1.92 7.06
N ALA A 431 2.32 2.62 6.00
CA ALA A 431 3.24 3.29 5.08
C ALA A 431 4.05 4.42 5.76
N ASP A 432 3.45 5.15 6.69
CA ASP A 432 4.14 6.20 7.44
C ASP A 432 5.15 5.60 8.42
N LEU A 433 4.79 4.51 9.12
CA LEU A 433 5.69 3.77 10.00
C LEU A 433 6.86 3.16 9.22
N THR A 434 6.59 2.64 8.01
CA THR A 434 7.64 2.16 7.10
C THR A 434 8.56 3.31 6.68
N SER A 435 7.98 4.47 6.36
CA SER A 435 8.74 5.67 5.98
C SER A 435 9.57 6.22 7.15
N LEU A 436 9.05 6.16 8.38
CA LEU A 436 9.76 6.51 9.61
C LEU A 436 10.97 5.62 9.83
N CYS A 437 10.81 4.30 9.72
CA CYS A 437 11.90 3.34 9.84
C CYS A 437 12.96 3.55 8.74
N ARG A 438 12.50 3.83 7.52
CA ARG A 438 13.39 4.13 6.37
C ARG A 438 14.20 5.40 6.60
N GLU A 439 13.57 6.47 7.07
CA GLU A 439 14.27 7.74 7.34
C GLU A 439 15.27 7.58 8.48
N ALA A 440 14.89 6.89 9.56
CA ALA A 440 15.80 6.56 10.66
C ALA A 440 17.00 5.73 10.18
N SER A 441 16.78 4.79 9.26
CA SER A 441 17.85 4.00 8.63
C SER A 441 18.79 4.88 7.80
N ILE A 442 18.26 5.80 7.00
CA ILE A 442 19.07 6.74 6.21
C ILE A 442 19.93 7.63 7.12
N LEU A 443 19.39 8.09 8.25
CA LEU A 443 20.12 8.89 9.23
C LEU A 443 21.23 8.08 9.90
N ALA A 444 20.93 6.83 10.30
CA ALA A 444 21.93 5.92 10.85
C ALA A 444 23.08 5.65 9.86
N ILE A 445 22.77 5.44 8.58
CA ILE A 445 23.77 5.26 7.51
C ILE A 445 24.61 6.54 7.35
N LYS A 446 23.98 7.72 7.24
CA LYS A 446 24.69 9.00 7.14
C LYS A 446 25.65 9.23 8.31
N ARG A 447 25.21 8.89 9.53
CA ARG A 447 26.03 8.99 10.73
C ARG A 447 27.22 8.04 10.69
N GLY A 448 27.02 6.78 10.31
CA GLY A 448 28.12 5.82 10.28
C GLY A 448 29.12 6.09 9.14
N ILE A 449 28.68 6.64 8.00
CA ILE A 449 29.61 7.15 6.97
C ILE A 449 30.43 8.33 7.51
N ALA A 450 29.78 9.29 8.19
CA ALA A 450 30.48 10.46 8.74
C ALA A 450 31.47 10.11 9.86
N LYS A 451 31.26 8.99 10.56
CA LYS A 451 32.11 8.49 11.64
C LYS A 451 33.04 7.33 11.21
N ASP A 452 33.02 6.95 9.93
CA ASP A 452 33.78 5.84 9.35
C ASP A 452 33.63 4.52 10.13
N ILE A 453 32.39 4.21 10.54
CA ILE A 453 32.05 2.99 11.29
C ILE A 453 32.02 1.81 10.31
N PRO A 454 32.59 0.64 10.66
CA PRO A 454 32.53 -0.55 9.82
C PRO A 454 31.08 -0.97 9.52
N GLU A 455 30.83 -1.44 8.29
CA GLU A 455 29.48 -1.69 7.76
C GLU A 455 28.64 -2.69 8.58
N LYS A 456 29.28 -3.50 9.42
CA LYS A 456 28.61 -4.50 10.27
C LYS A 456 27.97 -3.90 11.52
N ASP A 457 28.37 -2.70 11.91
CA ASP A 457 27.94 -2.06 13.17
C ASP A 457 26.96 -0.90 12.94
N PHE A 458 26.38 -0.78 11.75
CA PHE A 458 25.31 0.19 11.51
C PHE A 458 24.06 -0.19 12.31
N THR A 459 23.82 0.50 13.42
CA THR A 459 22.62 0.34 14.25
C THR A 459 21.78 1.61 14.29
N ILE A 460 20.45 1.44 14.26
CA ILE A 460 19.50 2.54 14.46
C ILE A 460 19.49 2.90 15.95
N SER A 461 19.76 4.17 16.25
CA SER A 461 19.70 4.71 17.62
C SER A 461 18.40 5.48 17.84
N LYS A 462 18.04 5.65 19.12
CA LYS A 462 16.94 6.51 19.57
C LYS A 462 17.02 7.94 19.03
N TYR A 463 18.23 8.48 18.94
CA TYR A 463 18.46 9.83 18.39
C TYR A 463 18.01 9.94 16.92
N ASP A 464 18.26 8.91 16.11
CA ASP A 464 17.89 8.90 14.70
C ASP A 464 16.37 8.84 14.54
N LEU A 465 15.69 8.09 15.41
CA LEU A 465 14.22 8.04 15.45
C LEU A 465 13.59 9.38 15.83
N GLU A 466 14.17 10.12 16.78
CA GLU A 466 13.63 11.43 17.16
C GLU A 466 13.76 12.46 16.06
N ILE A 467 14.83 12.41 15.26
CA ILE A 467 14.97 13.25 14.07
C ILE A 467 13.99 12.79 12.98
N ALA A 468 13.88 11.48 12.76
CA ALA A 468 12.96 10.93 11.76
C ALA A 468 11.50 11.30 12.06
N LEU A 469 11.08 11.30 13.33
CA LEU A 469 9.74 11.72 13.75
C LEU A 469 9.44 13.19 13.41
N LYS A 470 10.45 14.07 13.40
CA LYS A 470 10.28 15.47 13.01
C LYS A 470 10.11 15.64 11.50
N ASN A 471 10.74 14.77 10.71
CA ASN A 471 10.73 14.85 9.25
C ASN A 471 9.51 14.15 8.62
N VAL A 472 9.08 13.02 9.19
CA VAL A 472 7.97 12.22 8.63
C VAL A 472 6.63 12.75 9.13
N ARG A 473 5.92 13.48 8.25
CA ARG A 473 4.54 13.92 8.48
C ARG A 473 3.54 12.78 8.30
N GLN A 474 2.53 12.69 9.16
CA GLN A 474 1.42 11.74 9.09
C GLN A 474 0.65 11.86 7.77
N SER A 475 0.34 10.73 7.11
CA SER A 475 -0.43 10.71 5.86
C SER A 475 -1.94 10.63 6.10
N ALA A 476 -2.41 9.99 7.17
CA ALA A 476 -3.85 9.91 7.48
C ALA A 476 -4.50 11.28 7.72
N MET A 477 -3.75 12.22 8.31
CA MET A 477 -4.21 13.58 8.61
C MET A 477 -4.06 14.53 7.40
N ARG A 478 -3.57 14.07 6.24
CA ARG A 478 -3.42 14.95 5.06
C ARG A 478 -4.74 15.40 4.43
N GLU A 479 -5.87 14.73 4.74
CA GLU A 479 -7.15 15.11 4.13
C GLU A 479 -8.02 16.05 4.96
N ILE A 480 -7.76 16.26 6.26
CA ILE A 480 -8.44 17.29 7.06
C ILE A 480 -7.45 17.87 8.07
N PHE A 481 -7.35 19.20 8.08
CA PHE A 481 -6.52 19.99 8.99
C PHE A 481 -6.83 19.67 10.46
N LEU A 482 -6.12 18.69 11.02
CA LEU A 482 -5.92 18.58 12.45
C LEU A 482 -4.90 19.64 12.85
N GLU A 483 -5.37 20.84 13.12
CA GLU A 483 -4.57 21.81 13.86
C GLU A 483 -4.63 21.38 15.32
N THR A 484 -3.53 20.93 15.92
CA THR A 484 -3.40 21.07 17.38
C THR A 484 -3.01 22.52 17.65
N PRO A 485 -3.93 23.40 18.07
CA PRO A 485 -3.55 24.75 18.43
C PRO A 485 -2.45 24.72 19.51
N HIS A 486 -1.49 25.63 19.42
CA HIS A 486 -0.44 25.78 20.43
C HIS A 486 -0.79 26.82 21.51
N VAL A 487 -2.01 27.36 21.47
CA VAL A 487 -2.49 28.39 22.38
C VAL A 487 -2.86 27.75 23.72
N ARG A 488 -2.38 28.30 24.83
CA ARG A 488 -2.72 27.85 26.19
C ARG A 488 -3.62 28.84 26.91
N TRP A 489 -4.18 28.46 28.06
CA TRP A 489 -4.95 29.38 28.90
C TRP A 489 -4.15 30.60 29.38
N SER A 490 -2.82 30.48 29.44
CA SER A 490 -1.88 31.56 29.78
C SER A 490 -1.81 32.68 28.75
N ASP A 491 -2.18 32.40 27.51
CA ASP A 491 -2.04 33.33 26.39
C ASP A 491 -3.31 34.18 26.19
N ILE A 492 -4.34 33.94 27.00
CA ILE A 492 -5.61 34.65 26.97
C ILE A 492 -5.76 35.43 28.28
N GLY A 493 -5.83 36.75 28.21
CA GLY A 493 -6.08 37.60 29.38
C GLY A 493 -7.55 37.58 29.82
N GLY A 494 -7.79 37.52 31.13
CA GLY A 494 -9.14 37.65 31.72
C GLY A 494 -10.12 36.48 31.48
N GLN A 495 -11.41 36.81 31.54
CA GLN A 495 -12.57 35.94 31.25
C GLN A 495 -12.64 34.63 32.07
N GLN A 496 -12.30 34.68 33.35
CA GLN A 496 -12.20 33.49 34.21
C GLN A 496 -13.51 32.68 34.26
N ILE A 497 -14.66 33.36 34.27
CA ILE A 497 -15.99 32.72 34.29
C ILE A 497 -16.20 31.86 33.04
N ILE A 498 -15.80 32.35 31.87
CA ILE A 498 -15.98 31.65 30.59
C ILE A 498 -14.99 30.47 30.50
N LYS A 499 -13.74 30.69 30.92
CA LYS A 499 -12.71 29.64 31.00
C LYS A 499 -13.18 28.48 31.89
N GLN A 500 -13.73 28.79 33.06
CA GLN A 500 -14.27 27.79 33.97
C GLN A 500 -15.42 27.03 33.31
N LYS A 501 -16.42 27.72 32.76
CA LYS A 501 -17.56 27.06 32.10
C LYS A 501 -17.16 26.15 30.94
N LEU A 502 -16.11 26.51 30.19
CA LEU A 502 -15.56 25.68 29.11
C LEU A 502 -14.82 24.46 29.64
N ARG A 503 -14.03 24.60 30.71
CA ARG A 503 -13.41 23.44 31.40
C ARG A 503 -14.48 22.47 31.89
N GLU A 504 -15.52 22.99 32.53
CA GLU A 504 -16.64 22.17 33.02
C GLU A 504 -17.38 21.44 31.89
N ALA A 505 -17.47 22.05 30.71
CA ALA A 505 -18.20 21.48 29.58
C ALA A 505 -17.37 20.50 28.74
N ILE A 506 -16.05 20.68 28.66
CA ILE A 506 -15.17 19.90 27.77
C ILE A 506 -14.27 18.95 28.57
N GLU A 507 -13.63 19.43 29.64
CA GLU A 507 -12.63 18.67 30.40
C GLU A 507 -13.28 17.66 31.37
N TRP A 508 -14.37 18.04 32.04
CA TRP A 508 -15.04 17.17 33.02
C TRP A 508 -15.68 15.90 32.41
N PRO A 509 -16.36 15.95 31.25
CA PRO A 509 -16.87 14.72 30.63
C PRO A 509 -15.76 13.72 30.27
N LEU A 510 -14.57 14.23 29.91
CA LEU A 510 -13.42 13.40 29.51
C LEU A 510 -12.67 12.83 30.72
N THR A 511 -12.50 13.63 31.77
CA THR A 511 -11.75 13.25 32.98
C THR A 511 -12.58 12.44 33.98
N HIS A 512 -13.90 12.69 34.05
CA HIS A 512 -14.79 12.11 35.06
C HIS A 512 -16.07 11.47 34.47
N PRO A 513 -15.99 10.57 33.47
CA PRO A 513 -17.17 9.98 32.84
C PRO A 513 -18.05 9.19 33.82
N GLU A 514 -17.46 8.48 34.78
CA GLU A 514 -18.19 7.70 35.80
C GLU A 514 -19.10 8.58 36.66
N THR A 515 -18.68 9.82 36.93
CA THR A 515 -19.47 10.76 37.73
C THR A 515 -20.71 11.22 36.95
N PHE A 516 -20.60 11.40 35.64
CA PHE A 516 -21.75 11.72 34.78
C PHE A 516 -22.76 10.57 34.76
N THR A 517 -22.29 9.33 34.59
CA THR A 517 -23.16 8.14 34.62
C THR A 517 -23.84 7.96 35.98
N ARG A 518 -23.10 8.14 37.09
CA ARG A 518 -23.64 8.03 38.45
C ARG A 518 -24.69 9.10 38.76
N LEU A 519 -24.48 10.32 38.28
CA LEU A 519 -25.42 11.43 38.46
C LEU A 519 -26.58 11.41 37.46
N GLY A 520 -26.53 10.55 36.44
CA GLY A 520 -27.55 10.47 35.40
C GLY A 520 -27.66 11.73 34.53
N ILE A 521 -26.58 12.51 34.45
CA ILE A 521 -26.53 13.74 33.66
C ILE A 521 -25.87 13.46 32.30
N ASN A 522 -26.44 14.04 31.24
CA ASN A 522 -25.84 13.98 29.91
C ASN A 522 -24.82 15.12 29.76
N PRO A 523 -23.65 14.87 29.16
CA PRO A 523 -22.73 15.93 28.80
C PRO A 523 -23.37 16.85 27.75
N PRO A 524 -23.06 18.16 27.77
CA PRO A 524 -23.57 19.10 26.78
C PRO A 524 -23.02 18.74 25.39
N LYS A 525 -23.89 18.67 24.38
CA LYS A 525 -23.48 18.28 23.02
C LYS A 525 -22.87 19.46 22.24
N GLY A 526 -23.40 20.66 22.48
CA GLY A 526 -23.02 21.86 21.76
C GLY A 526 -22.85 23.09 22.66
N ILE A 527 -21.84 23.90 22.35
CA ILE A 527 -21.56 25.18 23.00
C ILE A 527 -21.51 26.28 21.93
N LEU A 528 -22.25 27.37 22.11
CA LEU A 528 -22.24 28.54 21.25
C LEU A 528 -21.60 29.73 21.96
N LEU A 529 -20.49 30.23 21.42
CA LEU A 529 -19.81 31.45 21.85
C LEU A 529 -20.32 32.62 21.01
N TYR A 530 -20.81 33.67 21.65
CA TYR A 530 -21.24 34.89 20.95
C TYR A 530 -20.72 36.15 21.61
N GLY A 531 -20.55 37.22 20.84
CA GLY A 531 -20.15 38.52 21.37
C GLY A 531 -19.61 39.45 20.28
N PRO A 532 -19.11 40.64 20.63
CA PRO A 532 -18.53 41.56 19.68
C PRO A 532 -17.27 40.98 18.99
N PRO A 533 -16.96 41.41 17.75
CA PRO A 533 -15.75 41.00 17.06
C PRO A 533 -14.49 41.38 17.86
N GLY A 534 -13.39 40.66 17.66
CA GLY A 534 -12.13 40.96 18.33
C GLY A 534 -12.02 40.54 19.81
N CYS A 535 -13.02 39.87 20.38
CA CYS A 535 -13.02 39.43 21.79
C CYS A 535 -12.52 37.99 22.03
N SER A 536 -11.50 37.55 21.29
CA SER A 536 -10.78 36.27 21.51
C SER A 536 -11.62 34.97 21.43
N LYS A 537 -12.82 34.98 20.85
CA LYS A 537 -13.69 33.78 20.72
C LYS A 537 -12.98 32.59 20.07
N THR A 538 -12.32 32.82 18.93
CA THR A 538 -11.51 31.82 18.22
C THR A 538 -10.29 31.36 19.04
N LEU A 539 -9.66 32.27 19.80
CA LEU A 539 -8.49 31.95 20.63
C LEU A 539 -8.87 31.08 21.83
N ILE A 540 -10.01 31.38 22.48
CA ILE A 540 -10.54 30.62 23.61
C ILE A 540 -10.90 29.19 23.20
N ALA A 541 -11.56 29.03 22.04
CA ALA A 541 -11.85 27.73 21.45
C ALA A 541 -10.58 26.90 21.24
N LYS A 542 -9.55 27.53 20.65
CA LYS A 542 -8.24 26.90 20.43
C LYS A 542 -7.56 26.52 21.74
N ALA A 543 -7.54 27.39 22.74
CA ALA A 543 -6.94 27.10 24.04
C ALA A 543 -7.66 25.96 24.79
N ALA A 544 -8.99 25.92 24.74
CA ALA A 544 -9.76 24.85 25.35
C ALA A 544 -9.41 23.48 24.75
N ALA A 545 -9.20 23.41 23.44
CA ALA A 545 -8.81 22.18 22.77
C ALA A 545 -7.38 21.72 23.13
N THR A 546 -6.43 22.66 23.18
CA THR A 546 -5.04 22.37 23.59
C THR A 546 -4.97 21.79 25.00
N GLU A 547 -5.72 22.37 25.92
CA GLU A 547 -5.67 22.03 27.36
C GLU A 547 -6.42 20.74 27.66
N ALA A 548 -7.53 20.48 26.93
CA ALA A 548 -8.19 19.19 26.98
C ALA A 548 -7.39 18.07 26.29
N GLY A 549 -6.38 18.41 25.47
CA GLY A 549 -5.55 17.43 24.75
C GLY A 549 -6.33 16.63 23.70
N VAL A 550 -7.38 17.22 23.14
CA VAL A 550 -8.29 16.56 22.18
C VAL A 550 -8.06 17.02 20.75
N ASN A 551 -8.52 16.21 19.79
CA ASN A 551 -8.42 16.52 18.37
C ASN A 551 -9.30 17.73 18.02
N PHE A 552 -8.75 18.75 17.36
CA PHE A 552 -9.46 20.00 17.04
C PHE A 552 -9.69 20.13 15.53
N PHE A 553 -10.96 20.22 15.13
CA PHE A 553 -11.39 20.42 13.76
C PHE A 553 -11.91 21.85 13.58
N ALA A 554 -11.10 22.74 13.01
CA ALA A 554 -11.52 24.11 12.74
C ALA A 554 -12.17 24.22 11.35
N ILE A 555 -13.38 24.79 11.30
CA ILE A 555 -14.13 25.04 10.07
C ILE A 555 -14.55 26.49 10.09
N LYS A 556 -14.16 27.27 9.09
CA LYS A 556 -14.68 28.63 8.93
C LYS A 556 -15.92 28.60 8.05
N GLY A 557 -16.95 29.35 8.42
CA GLY A 557 -18.21 29.43 7.67
C GLY A 557 -18.04 29.58 6.15
N PRO A 558 -17.23 30.53 5.66
CA PRO A 558 -16.99 30.72 4.22
C PRO A 558 -16.28 29.54 3.52
N GLU A 559 -15.48 28.74 4.24
CA GLU A 559 -14.72 27.62 3.64
C GLU A 559 -15.64 26.45 3.23
N VAL A 560 -16.83 26.34 3.82
CA VAL A 560 -17.82 25.30 3.49
C VAL A 560 -18.50 25.57 2.14
N PHE A 561 -18.58 26.83 1.71
CA PHE A 561 -19.26 27.24 0.46
C PHE A 561 -18.39 27.15 -0.80
N ASN A 562 -17.07 27.35 -0.68
CA ASN A 562 -16.19 27.54 -1.84
C ASN A 562 -15.86 26.26 -2.64
N LYS A 563 -16.34 25.08 -2.25
CA LYS A 563 -15.96 23.79 -2.87
C LYS A 563 -16.99 23.20 -3.85
N TYR A 564 -17.68 24.01 -4.65
CA TYR A 564 -18.72 23.59 -5.63
C TYR A 564 -20.10 23.29 -5.05
N VAL A 565 -21.12 23.71 -5.80
CA VAL A 565 -22.55 23.60 -5.47
C VAL A 565 -22.96 22.13 -5.33
N GLY A 566 -23.25 21.69 -4.10
CA GLY A 566 -23.70 20.33 -3.76
C GLY A 566 -22.71 19.47 -2.97
N GLU A 567 -21.41 19.83 -2.93
CA GLU A 567 -20.41 19.11 -2.12
C GLU A 567 -20.40 19.54 -0.65
N SER A 568 -20.89 20.74 -0.33
CA SER A 568 -20.88 21.32 1.02
C SER A 568 -21.60 20.45 2.06
N GLU A 569 -22.74 19.84 1.71
CA GLU A 569 -23.47 18.92 2.62
C GLU A 569 -22.67 17.65 2.89
N ARG A 570 -22.10 17.04 1.84
CA ARG A 570 -21.28 15.83 1.98
C ARG A 570 -20.04 16.12 2.81
N ALA A 571 -19.42 17.29 2.62
CA ALA A 571 -18.27 17.73 3.39
C ALA A 571 -18.60 17.81 4.89
N ILE A 572 -19.75 18.39 5.29
CA ILE A 572 -20.17 18.42 6.70
C ILE A 572 -20.33 17.00 7.25
N ARG A 573 -21.06 16.12 6.55
CA ARG A 573 -21.24 14.73 7.01
C ARG A 573 -19.91 13.98 7.14
N GLU A 574 -18.98 14.22 6.21
CA GLU A 574 -17.67 13.59 6.23
C GLU A 574 -16.80 14.12 7.36
N ILE A 575 -16.86 15.42 7.68
CA ILE A 575 -16.20 16.03 8.84
C ILE A 575 -16.73 15.38 10.13
N PHE A 576 -18.06 15.29 10.31
CA PHE A 576 -18.64 14.65 11.49
C PHE A 576 -18.26 13.17 11.56
N ARG A 577 -18.28 12.44 10.44
CA ARG A 577 -17.80 11.05 10.39
C ARG A 577 -16.34 10.92 10.81
N LYS A 578 -15.46 11.80 10.32
CA LYS A 578 -14.03 11.80 10.66
C LYS A 578 -13.79 12.23 12.11
N ALA A 579 -14.56 13.19 12.63
CA ALA A 579 -14.51 13.59 14.03
C ALA A 579 -14.95 12.45 14.98
N ARG A 580 -15.97 11.67 14.59
CA ARG A 580 -16.38 10.43 15.29
C ARG A 580 -15.25 9.39 15.32
N LEU A 581 -14.58 9.16 14.19
CA LEU A 581 -13.42 8.25 14.12
C LEU A 581 -12.22 8.75 14.94
N ALA A 582 -12.06 10.06 15.07
CA ALA A 582 -11.00 10.71 15.83
C ALA A 582 -11.42 11.08 17.27
N SER A 583 -12.45 10.43 17.83
CA SER A 583 -12.91 10.68 19.19
C SER A 583 -11.82 10.33 20.23
N PRO A 584 -11.55 11.16 21.25
CA PRO A 584 -12.25 12.40 21.61
C PRO A 584 -11.86 13.59 20.73
N SER A 585 -12.85 14.34 20.24
CA SER A 585 -12.64 15.48 19.35
C SER A 585 -13.58 16.67 19.59
N ILE A 586 -13.11 17.85 19.21
CA ILE A 586 -13.87 19.11 19.18
C ILE A 586 -14.01 19.56 17.73
N ILE A 587 -15.24 19.80 17.31
CA ILE A 587 -15.53 20.47 16.03
C ILE A 587 -15.80 21.95 16.34
N PHE A 588 -14.98 22.84 15.81
CA PHE A 588 -15.11 24.27 15.95
C PHE A 588 -15.61 24.93 14.66
N PHE A 589 -16.80 25.50 14.70
CA PHE A 589 -17.36 26.32 13.64
C PHE A 589 -17.14 27.81 13.94
N ASP A 590 -16.24 28.46 13.21
CA ASP A 590 -16.07 29.91 13.26
C ASP A 590 -17.03 30.59 12.26
N GLU A 591 -17.57 31.74 12.63
CA GLU A 591 -18.54 32.49 11.82
C GLU A 591 -19.73 31.63 11.35
N ILE A 592 -20.35 30.90 12.29
CA ILE A 592 -21.49 30.03 11.97
C ILE A 592 -22.68 30.82 11.39
N ASP A 593 -22.76 32.13 11.65
CA ASP A 593 -23.74 33.05 11.08
C ASP A 593 -23.67 33.14 9.55
N ALA A 594 -22.50 32.86 8.93
CA ALA A 594 -22.40 32.74 7.48
C ALA A 594 -23.14 31.51 6.94
N LEU A 595 -23.26 30.45 7.74
CA LEU A 595 -23.94 29.19 7.38
C LEU A 595 -25.41 29.18 7.77
N SER A 596 -25.81 29.99 8.75
CA SER A 596 -27.10 29.86 9.44
C SER A 596 -28.05 31.05 9.24
N ILE A 597 -28.06 31.67 8.07
CA ILE A 597 -28.98 32.76 7.76
C ILE A 597 -30.43 32.25 7.90
N ASN A 598 -31.27 32.99 8.62
CA ASN A 598 -32.67 32.62 8.86
C ASN A 598 -33.41 32.12 7.60
N ARG A 599 -34.06 30.96 7.76
CA ARG A 599 -34.87 30.29 6.73
C ARG A 599 -35.87 31.28 6.13
N GLY A 600 -35.78 31.50 4.81
CA GLY A 600 -36.66 32.39 4.06
C GLY A 600 -36.02 33.68 3.52
N MET A 601 -34.77 34.00 3.87
CA MET A 601 -34.02 35.15 3.31
C MET A 601 -32.78 34.78 2.48
N GLY A 602 -32.46 33.48 2.31
CA GLY A 602 -31.27 33.00 1.58
C GLY A 602 -31.57 32.01 0.45
N GLU A 603 -30.53 31.67 -0.34
CA GLU A 603 -30.59 30.66 -1.40
C GLU A 603 -30.93 29.25 -0.85
N GLU A 604 -31.69 28.44 -1.61
CA GLU A 604 -32.07 27.05 -1.25
C GLU A 604 -30.88 26.15 -0.87
N THR A 605 -29.68 26.50 -1.35
CA THR A 605 -28.41 25.82 -1.05
C THR A 605 -28.05 25.90 0.44
N ASN A 606 -28.27 27.05 1.09
CA ASN A 606 -27.96 27.26 2.50
C ASN A 606 -28.86 26.42 3.42
N ASP A 607 -30.15 26.35 3.09
CA ASP A 607 -31.14 25.60 3.86
C ASP A 607 -30.85 24.10 3.88
N ARG A 608 -30.29 23.55 2.79
CA ARG A 608 -29.87 22.15 2.71
C ARG A 608 -28.65 21.87 3.58
N VAL A 609 -27.64 22.75 3.55
CA VAL A 609 -26.43 22.64 4.39
C VAL A 609 -26.78 22.74 5.88
N LEU A 610 -27.64 23.68 6.25
CA LEU A 610 -28.12 23.83 7.62
C LEU A 610 -28.92 22.61 8.08
N SER A 611 -29.81 22.08 7.23
CA SER A 611 -30.57 20.86 7.55
C SER A 611 -29.65 19.65 7.75
N ALA A 612 -28.58 19.53 6.96
CA ALA A 612 -27.56 18.50 7.14
C ALA A 612 -26.82 18.65 8.47
N LEU A 613 -26.42 19.88 8.84
CA LEU A 613 -25.79 20.15 10.13
C LEU A 613 -26.71 19.79 11.30
N LEU A 614 -28.00 20.14 11.22
CA LEU A 614 -28.99 19.80 12.23
C LEU A 614 -29.18 18.28 12.37
N ASN A 615 -29.22 17.55 11.25
CA ASN A 615 -29.33 16.10 11.25
C ASN A 615 -28.10 15.42 11.88
N GLU A 616 -26.89 15.97 11.66
CA GLU A 616 -25.67 15.43 12.29
C GLU A 616 -25.59 15.77 13.79
N LEU A 617 -26.12 16.92 14.23
CA LEU A 617 -26.22 17.29 15.64
C LEU A 617 -27.27 16.45 16.40
N ASP A 618 -28.40 16.19 15.75
CA ASP A 618 -29.51 15.39 16.31
C ASP A 618 -29.26 13.88 16.19
N GLY A 619 -28.20 13.47 15.47
CA GLY A 619 -27.90 12.10 15.10
C GLY A 619 -28.18 11.07 16.20
N ILE A 620 -28.87 9.99 15.80
CA ILE A 620 -29.44 8.93 16.66
C ILE A 620 -28.35 8.13 17.40
N GLU A 621 -27.09 8.21 16.96
CA GLU A 621 -25.94 7.76 17.72
C GLU A 621 -25.42 8.92 18.57
N ASN A 622 -25.53 8.81 19.90
CA ASN A 622 -24.89 9.76 20.80
C ASN A 622 -23.44 9.97 20.37
N LEU A 623 -23.09 11.21 20.03
CA LEU A 623 -21.72 11.64 19.77
C LEU A 623 -20.86 11.34 21.01
N VAL A 624 -20.36 10.10 21.13
CA VAL A 624 -19.56 9.70 22.28
C VAL A 624 -18.24 10.46 22.21
N ASN A 625 -18.09 11.42 23.11
CA ASN A 625 -16.92 12.28 23.26
C ASN A 625 -16.59 13.17 22.04
N VAL A 626 -17.59 13.52 21.22
CA VAL A 626 -17.46 14.59 20.21
C VAL A 626 -18.25 15.81 20.67
N THR A 627 -17.56 16.92 20.90
CA THR A 627 -18.18 18.18 21.33
C THR A 627 -18.19 19.20 20.20
N VAL A 628 -19.32 19.85 19.96
CA VAL A 628 -19.42 20.91 18.94
C VAL A 628 -19.32 22.27 19.60
N LEU A 629 -18.37 23.09 19.16
CA LEU A 629 -18.19 24.47 19.58
C LEU A 629 -18.44 25.39 18.39
N ALA A 630 -19.30 26.39 18.53
CA ALA A 630 -19.55 27.37 17.48
C ALA A 630 -19.25 28.77 17.99
N ALA A 631 -18.75 29.64 17.12
CA ALA A 631 -18.55 31.06 17.40
C ALA A 631 -19.34 31.91 16.41
N THR A 632 -19.97 32.97 16.93
CA THR A 632 -20.66 33.97 16.11
C THR A 632 -20.38 35.39 16.60
N ASN A 633 -20.38 36.33 15.66
CA ASN A 633 -20.46 37.76 15.99
C ASN A 633 -21.90 38.27 15.94
N ARG A 634 -22.82 37.56 15.29
CA ARG A 634 -24.18 38.01 15.01
C ARG A 634 -25.23 37.00 15.49
N PRO A 635 -25.54 36.97 16.79
CA PRO A 635 -26.52 36.04 17.34
C PRO A 635 -27.96 36.30 16.84
N ASP A 636 -28.26 37.48 16.28
CA ASP A 636 -29.53 37.83 15.64
C ASP A 636 -29.85 37.03 14.37
N VAL A 637 -28.82 36.67 13.62
CA VAL A 637 -28.97 36.04 12.30
C VAL A 637 -29.12 34.53 12.40
N ILE A 638 -28.73 33.93 13.52
CA ILE A 638 -28.73 32.49 13.73
C ILE A 638 -30.15 31.92 13.77
N ASP A 639 -30.37 30.84 13.03
CA ASP A 639 -31.62 30.07 13.08
C ASP A 639 -31.89 29.56 14.52
N ASN A 640 -33.05 29.91 15.06
CA ASN A 640 -33.56 29.43 16.35
C ASN A 640 -33.60 27.90 16.46
N ALA A 641 -33.61 27.18 15.33
CA ALA A 641 -33.49 25.73 15.30
C ALA A 641 -32.19 25.26 15.97
N LEU A 642 -31.07 25.96 15.78
CA LEU A 642 -29.77 25.59 16.36
C LEU A 642 -29.74 25.76 17.89
N LEU A 643 -30.54 26.69 18.43
CA LEU A 643 -30.61 27.01 19.86
C LEU A 643 -31.52 26.08 20.67
N ARG A 644 -32.18 25.11 20.02
CA ARG A 644 -33.07 24.19 20.72
C ARG A 644 -32.27 23.23 21.62
N PRO A 645 -32.82 22.84 22.79
CA PRO A 645 -32.21 21.84 23.66
C PRO A 645 -31.92 20.54 22.90
N GLY A 646 -30.73 19.97 23.09
CA GLY A 646 -30.21 18.81 22.38
C GLY A 646 -29.21 19.15 21.26
N ARG A 647 -29.05 20.43 20.91
CA ARG A 647 -28.10 20.95 19.92
C ARG A 647 -27.07 21.86 20.60
N PHE A 648 -27.23 23.18 20.54
CA PHE A 648 -26.42 24.11 21.34
C PHE A 648 -27.04 24.34 22.72
N ASP A 649 -26.73 23.45 23.66
CA ASP A 649 -27.27 23.47 25.02
C ASP A 649 -26.73 24.64 25.86
N LYS A 650 -25.47 25.04 25.62
CA LYS A 650 -24.82 26.13 26.37
C LYS A 650 -24.49 27.30 25.46
N ILE A 651 -25.08 28.45 25.75
CA ILE A 651 -24.75 29.72 25.08
C ILE A 651 -23.89 30.56 26.03
N LEU A 652 -22.69 30.95 25.60
CA LEU A 652 -21.73 31.72 26.39
C LEU A 652 -21.47 33.08 25.74
N TYR A 653 -21.76 34.13 26.50
CA TYR A 653 -21.43 35.50 26.11
C TYR A 653 -19.96 35.81 26.37
N VAL A 654 -19.24 36.21 25.32
CA VAL A 654 -17.85 36.65 25.36
C VAL A 654 -17.83 38.17 25.21
N GLY A 655 -17.81 38.86 26.34
CA GLY A 655 -17.83 40.32 26.41
C GLY A 655 -16.48 41.00 26.16
N LEU A 656 -16.51 42.33 26.20
CA LEU A 656 -15.30 43.15 26.19
C LEU A 656 -14.45 42.88 27.46
N PRO A 657 -13.13 43.06 27.37
CA PRO A 657 -12.23 42.84 28.51
C PRO A 657 -12.44 43.89 29.60
N ASP A 658 -12.62 43.42 30.84
CA ASP A 658 -12.57 44.24 32.06
C ASP A 658 -11.19 44.87 32.27
N LEU A 659 -11.07 45.85 33.17
CA LEU A 659 -9.80 46.52 33.47
C LEU A 659 -8.68 45.54 33.83
N GLU A 660 -8.97 44.52 34.64
CA GLU A 660 -8.01 43.45 34.96
C GLU A 660 -7.63 42.62 33.73
N ALA A 661 -8.61 42.30 32.89
CA ALA A 661 -8.38 41.55 31.65
C ALA A 661 -7.51 42.35 30.67
N ARG A 662 -7.70 43.68 30.58
CA ARG A 662 -6.85 44.56 29.75
C ARG A 662 -5.41 44.59 30.25
N LYS A 663 -5.19 44.70 31.57
CA LYS A 663 -3.85 44.59 32.17
C LYS A 663 -3.18 43.28 31.79
N ASP A 664 -3.90 42.16 31.85
CA ASP A 664 -3.37 40.86 31.46
C ASP A 664 -3.04 40.77 29.97
N ILE A 665 -3.89 41.33 29.09
CA ILE A 665 -3.62 41.39 27.64
C ILE A 665 -2.33 42.17 27.37
N PHE A 666 -2.15 43.34 27.99
CA PHE A 666 -0.91 44.12 27.88
C PHE A 666 0.31 43.35 28.38
N ARG A 667 0.20 42.68 29.54
CA ARG A 667 1.29 41.84 30.08
C ARG A 667 1.68 40.71 29.12
N ILE A 668 0.71 40.04 28.50
CA ILE A 668 0.97 38.98 27.53
C ILE A 668 1.69 39.55 26.31
N LYS A 669 1.24 40.71 25.80
CA LYS A 669 1.85 41.31 24.61
C LYS A 669 3.25 41.86 24.89
N PHE A 670 3.48 42.46 26.06
CA PHE A 670 4.78 43.01 26.47
C PHE A 670 5.84 41.93 26.70
N ARG A 671 5.48 40.66 26.87
CA ARG A 671 6.47 39.56 26.83
C ARG A 671 7.13 39.40 25.47
N THR A 672 6.44 39.81 24.40
CA THR A 672 6.91 39.68 23.02
C THR A 672 7.53 40.97 22.48
N MET A 673 7.32 42.11 23.14
CA MET A 673 7.74 43.43 22.69
C MET A 673 8.75 44.04 23.67
N ASN A 674 9.77 44.73 23.15
CA ASN A 674 10.71 45.46 23.97
C ASN A 674 10.14 46.84 24.31
N VAL A 675 9.59 46.96 25.51
CA VAL A 675 8.98 48.20 26.02
C VAL A 675 9.92 48.85 27.03
N ALA A 676 10.04 50.17 26.99
CA ALA A 676 10.84 50.90 27.97
C ALA A 676 10.12 50.96 29.33
N ASN A 677 10.90 51.16 30.41
CA ASN A 677 10.40 51.20 31.79
C ASN A 677 9.51 52.42 32.09
N ASP A 678 9.35 53.35 31.14
CA ASP A 678 8.51 54.54 31.22
C ASP A 678 7.03 54.26 30.94
N VAL A 679 6.70 53.07 30.43
CA VAL A 679 5.32 52.68 30.10
C VAL A 679 4.66 51.97 31.28
N ASP A 680 3.61 52.60 31.82
CA ASP A 680 2.77 52.00 32.86
C ASP A 680 1.56 51.29 32.24
N ILE A 681 1.39 50.01 32.61
CA ILE A 681 0.28 49.17 32.17
C ILE A 681 -1.04 49.63 32.81
N GLU A 682 -0.99 50.20 34.01
CA GLU A 682 -2.17 50.70 34.73
C GLU A 682 -2.82 51.86 33.95
N ASP A 683 -2.02 52.88 33.63
CA ASP A 683 -2.43 54.08 32.87
C ASP A 683 -2.99 53.72 31.47
N LEU A 684 -2.33 52.79 30.77
CA LEU A 684 -2.80 52.33 29.45
C LEU A 684 -4.13 51.55 29.55
N SER A 685 -4.32 50.76 30.61
CA SER A 685 -5.53 49.96 30.79
C SER A 685 -6.75 50.81 31.15
N GLU A 686 -6.56 51.95 31.83
CA GLU A 686 -7.62 52.92 32.11
C GLU A 686 -8.03 53.68 30.85
N LYS A 687 -7.06 54.14 30.04
CA LYS A 687 -7.31 54.89 28.81
C LYS A 687 -7.95 54.05 27.70
N THR A 688 -7.75 52.73 27.72
CA THR A 688 -8.30 51.78 26.74
C THR A 688 -9.67 51.21 27.13
N ASP A 689 -10.44 51.91 27.97
CA ASP A 689 -11.78 51.46 28.32
C ASP A 689 -12.71 51.40 27.10
N GLY A 690 -13.47 50.31 27.00
CA GLY A 690 -14.33 50.00 25.86
C GLY A 690 -13.63 49.42 24.62
N CYS A 691 -12.32 49.20 24.67
CA CYS A 691 -11.59 48.55 23.57
C CYS A 691 -11.68 47.02 23.64
N SER A 692 -11.76 46.36 22.49
CA SER A 692 -11.67 44.91 22.36
C SER A 692 -10.23 44.42 22.51
N GLY A 693 -10.06 43.11 22.76
CA GLY A 693 -8.71 42.51 22.85
C GLY A 693 -7.90 42.67 21.57
N ALA A 694 -8.55 42.58 20.40
CA ALA A 694 -7.91 42.82 19.11
C ALA A 694 -7.46 44.29 18.93
N GLU A 695 -8.29 45.25 19.36
CA GLU A 695 -7.94 46.69 19.32
C GLU A 695 -6.77 47.01 20.25
N ILE A 696 -6.68 46.40 21.44
CA ILE A 696 -5.52 46.57 22.34
C ILE A 696 -4.23 46.01 21.69
N VAL A 697 -4.33 44.88 21.00
CA VAL A 697 -3.18 44.30 20.27
C VAL A 697 -2.79 45.19 19.08
N ALA A 698 -3.77 45.75 18.36
CA ALA A 698 -3.53 46.71 17.28
C ALA A 698 -2.86 47.98 17.81
N LEU A 699 -3.32 48.53 18.94
CA LEU A 699 -2.69 49.67 19.61
C LEU A 699 -1.21 49.42 19.91
N CYS A 700 -0.87 48.22 20.43
CA CYS A 700 0.53 47.85 20.68
C CYS A 700 1.35 47.76 19.38
N GLN A 701 0.72 47.32 18.29
CA GLN A 701 1.37 47.22 16.99
C GLN A 701 1.60 48.61 16.38
N ASP A 702 0.62 49.51 16.47
CA ASP A 702 0.71 50.90 16.01
C ASP A 702 1.75 51.67 16.82
N ALA A 703 1.84 51.45 18.13
CA ALA A 703 2.92 52.00 18.96
C ALA A 703 4.30 51.53 18.48
N GLY A 704 4.43 50.27 18.04
CA GLY A 704 5.66 49.76 17.43
C GLY A 704 5.98 50.41 16.08
N ILE A 705 4.98 50.62 15.23
CA ILE A 705 5.15 51.32 13.94
C ILE A 705 5.52 52.79 14.16
N ASN A 706 4.92 53.45 15.14
CA ASN A 706 5.25 54.81 15.54
C ASN A 706 6.68 54.92 16.09
N ALA A 707 7.17 53.91 16.80
CA ALA A 707 8.56 53.83 17.22
C ALA A 707 9.51 53.71 16.00
N MET A 708 9.14 52.89 15.02
CA MET A 708 9.90 52.77 13.76
C MET A 708 9.90 54.05 12.93
N HIS A 709 8.80 54.80 12.91
CA HIS A 709 8.71 56.09 12.23
C HIS A 709 9.64 57.14 12.86
N ASP A 710 9.75 57.16 14.19
CA ASP A 710 10.66 58.07 14.89
C ASP A 710 12.13 57.63 14.71
N ASN A 711 12.42 56.32 14.74
CA ASN A 711 13.73 55.76 14.41
C ASN A 711 13.63 54.30 13.93
N ILE A 712 14.09 54.03 12.71
CA ILE A 712 14.07 52.70 12.09
C ILE A 712 14.85 51.66 12.92
N ASN A 713 15.88 52.09 13.67
CA ASN A 713 16.69 51.25 14.53
C ASN A 713 16.30 51.33 16.01
N ALA A 714 15.07 51.76 16.35
CA ALA A 714 14.60 51.82 17.72
C ALA A 714 14.61 50.42 18.37
N ILE A 715 15.24 50.30 19.54
CA ILE A 715 15.34 49.05 20.31
C ILE A 715 14.14 48.91 21.28
N ASN A 716 13.62 50.03 21.78
CA ASN A 716 12.57 50.08 22.79
C ASN A 716 11.42 50.98 22.34
N ILE A 717 10.20 50.61 22.73
CA ILE A 717 8.98 51.42 22.55
C ILE A 717 8.78 52.26 23.82
N GLU A 718 8.85 53.58 23.67
CA GLU A 718 8.60 54.59 24.71
C GLU A 718 7.12 54.99 24.83
N LYS A 719 6.76 55.62 25.96
CA LYS A 719 5.39 56.09 26.25
C LYS A 719 4.83 57.02 25.17
N LYS A 720 5.66 57.88 24.58
CA LYS A 720 5.27 58.83 23.52
C LYS A 720 4.63 58.14 22.30
N HIS A 721 5.04 56.91 22.00
CA HIS A 721 4.51 56.18 20.84
C HIS A 721 3.14 55.58 21.14
N PHE A 722 2.91 55.14 22.39
CA PHE A 722 1.59 54.71 22.86
C PHE A 722 0.61 55.88 22.94
N ASP A 723 1.05 57.06 23.38
CA ASP A 723 0.19 58.25 23.41
C ASP A 723 -0.23 58.69 22.01
N LYS A 724 0.68 58.64 21.01
CA LYS A 724 0.35 58.85 19.59
C LYS A 724 -0.67 57.81 19.10
N ALA A 725 -0.42 56.53 19.38
CA ALA A 725 -1.31 55.45 18.96
C ALA A 725 -2.71 55.54 19.61
N LEU A 726 -2.81 56.05 20.83
CA LEU A 726 -4.09 56.29 21.52
C LEU A 726 -4.91 57.42 20.87
N MET A 727 -4.24 58.42 20.27
CA MET A 727 -4.94 59.49 19.53
C MET A 727 -5.56 58.97 18.23
N ASP A 728 -4.89 58.02 17.57
CA ASP A 728 -5.33 57.43 16.30
C ASP A 728 -6.34 56.28 16.50
N LEU A 729 -6.56 55.82 17.74
CA LEU A 729 -7.41 54.68 18.03
C LEU A 729 -8.91 55.00 17.84
N VAL A 730 -9.50 54.39 16.82
CA VAL A 730 -10.96 54.39 16.61
C VAL A 730 -11.57 53.20 17.33
N LYS A 731 -12.47 53.46 18.28
CA LYS A 731 -13.24 52.41 18.96
C LYS A 731 -14.36 51.94 18.04
N HIS A 732 -14.30 50.70 17.56
CA HIS A 732 -15.33 50.15 16.68
C HIS A 732 -16.55 49.65 17.46
N THR A 733 -16.41 49.43 18.76
CA THR A 733 -17.48 48.93 19.62
C THR A 733 -18.30 50.08 20.23
N THR A 734 -19.52 50.30 19.75
CA THR A 734 -20.42 51.31 20.33
C THR A 734 -21.15 50.78 21.57
N LEU A 735 -21.56 51.70 22.46
CA LEU A 735 -22.36 51.35 23.65
C LEU A 735 -23.69 50.67 23.26
N GLU A 736 -24.30 51.08 22.15
CA GLU A 736 -25.52 50.47 21.60
C GLU A 736 -25.32 48.99 21.23
N MET A 737 -24.16 48.62 20.65
CA MET A 737 -23.84 47.22 20.37
C MET A 737 -23.70 46.40 21.65
N ILE A 738 -23.11 46.97 22.70
CA ILE A 738 -22.93 46.29 24.00
C ILE A 738 -24.29 46.02 24.63
N ASP A 739 -25.19 47.00 24.62
CA ASP A 739 -26.55 46.85 25.13
C ASP A 739 -27.36 45.84 24.31
N PHE A 740 -27.13 45.75 23.00
CA PHE A 740 -27.67 44.68 22.16
C PHE A 740 -27.22 43.28 22.62
N TYR A 741 -25.93 43.05 22.83
CA TYR A 741 -25.46 41.72 23.27
C TYR A 741 -25.92 41.37 24.69
N LYS A 742 -25.96 42.36 25.59
CA LYS A 742 -26.48 42.19 26.95
C LYS A 742 -27.97 41.86 26.93
N SER A 743 -28.77 42.62 26.19
CA SER A 743 -30.21 42.37 26.05
C SER A 743 -30.51 41.01 25.42
N PHE A 744 -29.69 40.54 24.47
CA PHE A 744 -29.80 39.19 23.93
C PHE A 744 -29.57 38.12 25.02
N ASN A 745 -28.57 38.31 25.88
CA ASN A 745 -28.32 37.42 27.03
C ASN A 745 -29.54 37.38 27.98
N TYR A 746 -30.09 38.55 28.33
CA TYR A 746 -31.23 38.66 29.25
C TYR A 746 -32.55 38.18 28.65
N GLY A 747 -32.79 38.42 27.36
CA GLY A 747 -34.00 38.02 26.65
C GLY A 747 -34.15 36.51 26.52
N HIS A 748 -33.05 35.75 26.61
CA HIS A 748 -33.08 34.29 26.66
C HIS A 748 -33.40 33.75 28.05
N PHE A 749 -32.94 34.41 29.12
CA PHE A 749 -33.27 34.05 30.50
C PHE A 749 -34.77 34.20 30.82
N ILE A 750 -35.45 35.18 30.21
CA ILE A 750 -36.88 35.45 30.47
C ILE A 750 -37.82 34.47 29.74
N LYS A 751 -37.35 33.76 28.71
CA LYS A 751 -38.18 32.77 27.98
C LYS A 751 -38.14 31.36 28.57
N HIS A 752 -37.29 31.10 29.56
CA HIS A 752 -37.11 29.78 30.18
C HIS A 752 -37.42 29.72 31.69
N THR A 753 -38.06 30.77 32.22
CA THR A 753 -38.84 30.74 33.48
C THR A 753 -40.32 30.82 33.14
#